data_AF-A0ABD2WNE3-F1
#
_entry.id   AF-A0ABD2WNE3-F1
#
_cell.length_a   1.000
_cell.length_b   1.000
_cell.length_c   1.000
_cell.angle_alpha   90.00
_cell.angle_beta   90.00
_cell.angle_gamma   90.00
#
_symmetry.space_group_name_H-M   'P 1'
#
loop_
_entity.id
_entity.type
_entity.pdbx_description
1 polymer ?
#
loop_
_entity_poly.entity_id
_entity_poly.type
_entity_poly.pdbx_seq_one_letter_code
_entity_poly.pdbx_strand_id
1 'polypeptide(L)'
;MHDSLTLTLSGQSSVLESNYFPPIELDANKNYVLGLIELLTFNSIPNIENGCNRLYLDDNKVISIQPGSYEIEDIESYLKTALSSENIEFSLKPNNNTLRSTLLCSKQIDFRPKDSIGRLLGFTSRVLEPGKEHISALPVAILKVNALRVECNITSGAFINNQRVHTIHEFFPAVPPGFKIIEVPANVIYLPVSVKRIDSIQLRIVDQDGARHQSRATPQSNNNNSDAASVESSSPSIISPKHSVPKKSRSKTIWRITCLIFCCCQKDGGHSRNSFGRNVRLHQELNLLPSRSSIHISGRITRNDGTPASNASLVNCGICHLFDDIRYELNAIEIDRCKNVGLTSVMKGYPSFNKSQCDSILANAGWIWENYDGDIKHVEDDNGYFDVFIPLSMILGFAEDYPKIIVNMKHELILTRARTDLNAVLQTQRQVGEARTYEEVKITISKLEWVMPYVQLSNEYKIRLLRQIDKPIAMSFRSWELYEYPTLPISTRHVWTVKTSNQLEKPRFVILAFQTNRKAIRENDASLFDHCNLTNVKLFLNSQYYPYNNLNINVAQSQYAALYDMYLNFQRGYYGKTPKPMFDKRKFIDSPLIVIDCSKQNESLKNAPVDVRLEFESSANFPANTSAYCLILHDRIVEYNAVSGDVKKLV
;
A
#
# COMPACT_ATOMS: atom_id res chain seq x y z
N MET A 1 -19.88 -19.95 -4.85
CA MET A 1 -20.51 -18.63 -5.02
C MET A 1 -19.44 -17.56 -4.86
N HIS A 2 -19.44 -16.55 -5.74
CA HIS A 2 -18.36 -15.56 -5.81
C HIS A 2 -18.31 -14.70 -4.53
N ASP A 3 -17.17 -14.66 -3.84
CA ASP A 3 -16.96 -13.77 -2.68
C ASP A 3 -16.93 -12.28 -3.09
N SER A 4 -16.74 -12.00 -4.38
CA SER A 4 -16.82 -10.67 -4.99
C SER A 4 -17.21 -10.75 -6.47
N LEU A 5 -17.96 -9.76 -6.95
CA LEU A 5 -18.46 -9.64 -8.32
C LEU A 5 -18.27 -8.20 -8.81
N THR A 6 -17.68 -8.03 -10.00
CA THR A 6 -17.57 -6.72 -10.66
C THR A 6 -18.60 -6.63 -11.78
N LEU A 7 -19.40 -5.57 -11.79
CA LEU A 7 -20.45 -5.31 -12.79
C LEU A 7 -20.09 -4.04 -13.57
N THR A 8 -20.00 -4.14 -14.90
CA THR A 8 -19.78 -2.99 -15.79
C THR A 8 -21.01 -2.79 -16.67
N LEU A 9 -21.63 -1.62 -16.59
CA LEU A 9 -22.74 -1.21 -17.44
C LEU A 9 -22.29 -0.11 -18.39
N SER A 10 -22.75 -0.14 -19.64
CA SER A 10 -22.48 0.92 -20.61
C SER A 10 -23.70 1.21 -21.48
N GLY A 11 -23.86 2.46 -21.90
CA GLY A 11 -25.01 2.90 -22.70
C GLY A 11 -24.98 4.37 -23.05
N GLN A 12 -25.95 4.82 -23.84
CA GLN A 12 -26.07 6.21 -24.31
C GLN A 12 -27.13 7.03 -23.55
N SER A 13 -27.69 6.46 -22.49
CA SER A 13 -28.72 7.05 -21.64
C SER A 13 -28.16 7.29 -20.24
N SER A 14 -28.68 8.28 -19.51
CA SER A 14 -28.37 8.46 -18.09
C SER A 14 -28.99 7.38 -17.19
N VAL A 15 -29.78 6.47 -17.77
CA VAL A 15 -30.25 5.26 -17.11
C VAL A 15 -29.62 4.08 -17.83
N LEU A 16 -28.75 3.36 -17.11
CA LEU A 16 -28.12 2.15 -17.56
C LEU A 16 -28.79 0.97 -16.88
N GLU A 17 -29.18 -0.04 -17.65
CA GLU A 17 -29.87 -1.21 -17.14
C GLU A 17 -29.28 -2.48 -17.75
N SER A 18 -29.11 -3.50 -16.92
CA SER A 18 -28.68 -4.84 -17.35
C SER A 18 -29.54 -5.89 -16.65
N ASN A 19 -30.03 -6.84 -17.45
CA ASN A 19 -30.83 -7.95 -16.99
C ASN A 19 -29.97 -9.23 -17.03
N TYR A 20 -30.04 -10.05 -15.98
CA TYR A 20 -29.26 -11.27 -15.85
C TYR A 20 -30.17 -12.50 -15.94
N PHE A 21 -29.89 -13.39 -16.89
CA PHE A 21 -30.54 -14.69 -17.03
C PHE A 21 -29.50 -15.79 -17.33
N PRO A 22 -29.27 -16.75 -16.42
CA PRO A 22 -29.90 -16.89 -15.11
C PRO A 22 -29.54 -15.75 -14.14
N PRO A 23 -30.38 -15.46 -13.14
CA PRO A 23 -30.14 -14.41 -12.15
C PRO A 23 -28.85 -14.65 -11.35
N ILE A 24 -28.24 -13.56 -10.87
CA ILE A 24 -27.05 -13.67 -10.02
C ILE A 24 -27.51 -13.95 -8.59
N GLU A 25 -27.21 -15.15 -8.09
CA GLU A 25 -27.53 -15.58 -6.73
C GLU A 25 -26.40 -15.22 -5.76
N LEU A 26 -26.72 -14.42 -4.74
CA LEU A 26 -25.85 -14.11 -3.62
C LEU A 26 -26.14 -15.06 -2.46
N ASP A 27 -25.09 -15.53 -1.78
CA ASP A 27 -25.21 -16.42 -0.63
C ASP A 27 -26.09 -15.80 0.48
N ALA A 28 -27.15 -16.52 0.88
CA ALA A 28 -28.11 -16.05 1.87
C ALA A 28 -27.47 -15.79 3.25
N ASN A 29 -26.42 -16.52 3.60
CA ASN A 29 -25.74 -16.44 4.90
C ASN A 29 -24.69 -15.32 4.96
N LYS A 30 -24.50 -14.58 3.87
CA LYS A 30 -23.44 -13.58 3.71
C LYS A 30 -24.03 -12.19 3.50
N ASN A 31 -23.39 -11.17 4.08
CA ASN A 31 -23.74 -9.78 3.82
C ASN A 31 -22.93 -9.25 2.64
N TYR A 32 -23.57 -8.49 1.75
CA TYR A 32 -22.92 -7.91 0.57
C TYR A 32 -23.07 -6.40 0.57
N VAL A 33 -22.03 -5.71 0.15
CA VAL A 33 -22.03 -4.27 -0.07
C VAL A 33 -21.63 -3.98 -1.51
N LEU A 34 -22.16 -2.87 -2.04
CA LEU A 34 -21.86 -2.36 -3.38
C LEU A 34 -21.12 -1.03 -3.26
N GLY A 35 -20.05 -0.88 -4.02
CA GLY A 35 -19.33 0.38 -4.19
C GLY A 35 -19.07 0.71 -5.65
N LEU A 36 -18.98 2.00 -5.97
CA LEU A 36 -18.57 2.47 -7.30
C LEU A 36 -17.05 2.36 -7.46
N ILE A 37 -16.58 1.72 -8.55
CA ILE A 37 -15.15 1.66 -8.88
C ILE A 37 -14.76 2.82 -9.78
N GLU A 38 -15.54 3.03 -10.85
CA GLU A 38 -15.20 3.99 -11.89
C GLU A 38 -16.46 4.42 -12.66
N LEU A 39 -16.52 5.70 -13.02
CA LEU A 39 -17.47 6.26 -13.99
C LEU A 39 -16.72 7.01 -15.08
N LEU A 40 -17.05 6.69 -16.33
CA LEU A 40 -16.51 7.33 -17.52
C LEU A 40 -17.65 7.90 -18.35
N THR A 41 -17.58 9.18 -18.70
CA THR A 41 -18.52 9.84 -19.62
C THR A 41 -17.87 11.04 -20.32
N PHE A 42 -18.60 11.73 -21.19
CA PHE A 42 -18.20 13.03 -21.73
C PHE A 42 -19.01 14.13 -21.09
N ASN A 43 -18.38 15.26 -20.76
CA ASN A 43 -19.12 16.43 -20.31
C ASN A 43 -19.88 17.05 -21.50
N SER A 44 -21.16 16.71 -21.62
CA SER A 44 -22.07 17.22 -22.64
C SER A 44 -23.35 17.81 -22.02
N ILE A 45 -23.26 18.35 -20.80
CA ILE A 45 -24.40 18.90 -20.07
C ILE A 45 -24.79 20.22 -20.74
N PRO A 46 -25.99 20.36 -21.35
CA PRO A 46 -26.36 21.57 -22.06
C PRO A 46 -26.56 22.72 -21.08
N ASN A 47 -25.94 23.86 -21.36
CA ASN A 47 -26.12 25.11 -20.61
C ASN A 47 -26.94 26.15 -21.39
N ILE A 48 -27.09 25.97 -22.71
CA ILE A 48 -28.05 26.72 -23.54
C ILE A 48 -29.18 25.78 -23.95
N GLU A 49 -30.41 26.14 -23.56
CA GLU A 49 -31.64 25.39 -23.84
C GLU A 49 -32.67 26.26 -24.59
N ASN A 50 -33.70 25.62 -25.15
CA ASN A 50 -34.80 26.32 -25.79
C ASN A 50 -35.51 27.22 -24.75
N GLY A 51 -35.45 28.54 -24.97
CA GLY A 51 -36.05 29.52 -24.07
C GLY A 51 -35.06 30.29 -23.20
N CYS A 52 -33.75 30.16 -23.40
CA CYS A 52 -32.68 31.03 -22.84
C CYS A 52 -31.54 31.23 -23.85
N ASN A 53 -31.89 31.32 -25.14
CA ASN A 53 -30.92 31.18 -26.24
C ASN A 53 -30.97 32.33 -27.26
N ARG A 54 -31.64 33.44 -26.95
CA ARG A 54 -31.79 34.57 -27.88
C ARG A 54 -31.05 35.82 -27.44
N LEU A 55 -30.52 36.56 -28.41
CA LEU A 55 -29.97 37.90 -28.24
C LEU A 55 -30.81 38.88 -29.06
N TYR A 56 -31.30 39.94 -28.41
CA TYR A 56 -32.17 40.97 -29.02
C TYR A 56 -31.37 42.25 -29.26
N LEU A 57 -31.48 42.79 -30.47
CA LEU A 57 -30.83 44.04 -30.92
C LEU A 57 -31.90 45.04 -31.42
N ASP A 58 -31.58 46.33 -31.38
CA ASP A 58 -32.50 47.45 -31.69
C ASP A 58 -33.30 47.37 -32.98
N ASP A 59 -32.74 46.74 -34.01
CA ASP A 59 -33.39 46.66 -35.33
C ASP A 59 -34.47 45.55 -35.41
N ASN A 60 -35.12 45.21 -34.28
CA ASN A 60 -35.96 44.01 -34.09
C ASN A 60 -35.24 42.69 -34.47
N LYS A 61 -33.91 42.71 -34.51
CA LYS A 61 -33.11 41.56 -34.91
C LYS A 61 -32.89 40.64 -33.73
N VAL A 62 -33.17 39.36 -33.94
CA VAL A 62 -33.04 38.32 -32.93
C VAL A 62 -32.07 37.25 -33.42
N ILE A 63 -30.97 37.07 -32.70
CA ILE A 63 -30.01 36.00 -32.97
C ILE A 63 -30.31 34.83 -32.03
N SER A 64 -30.54 33.66 -32.60
CA SER A 64 -30.79 32.43 -31.85
C SER A 64 -29.53 31.58 -31.82
N ILE A 65 -29.06 31.25 -30.63
CA ILE A 65 -27.97 30.31 -30.40
C ILE A 65 -28.56 28.90 -30.37
N GLN A 66 -27.86 27.96 -31.01
CA GLN A 66 -28.31 26.56 -31.02
C GLN A 66 -28.18 25.97 -29.61
N PRO A 67 -29.17 25.20 -29.12
CA PRO A 67 -29.05 24.51 -27.84
C PRO A 67 -27.82 23.59 -27.78
N GLY A 68 -27.16 23.56 -26.64
CA GLY A 68 -25.92 22.81 -26.45
C GLY A 68 -25.12 23.24 -25.24
N SER A 69 -23.88 22.74 -25.15
CA SER A 69 -22.91 23.09 -24.12
C SER A 69 -21.84 24.01 -24.71
N TYR A 70 -21.71 25.21 -24.16
CA TYR A 70 -20.80 26.24 -24.66
C TYR A 70 -19.99 26.85 -23.52
N GLU A 71 -18.70 27.07 -23.74
CA GLU A 71 -17.94 28.00 -22.93
C GLU A 71 -18.23 29.46 -23.33
N ILE A 72 -17.86 30.42 -22.48
CA ILE A 72 -18.11 31.85 -22.76
C ILE A 72 -17.42 32.27 -24.05
N GLU A 73 -16.22 31.76 -24.31
CA GLU A 73 -15.45 32.00 -25.54
C GLU A 73 -16.12 31.39 -26.78
N ASP A 74 -16.79 30.24 -26.63
CA ASP A 74 -17.57 29.64 -27.72
C ASP A 74 -18.79 30.50 -28.06
N ILE A 75 -19.49 31.04 -27.05
CA ILE A 75 -20.61 31.96 -27.22
C ILE A 75 -20.14 33.24 -27.90
N GLU A 76 -19.00 33.80 -27.45
CA GLU A 76 -18.40 34.98 -28.06
C GLU A 76 -18.09 34.74 -29.54
N SER A 77 -17.42 33.63 -29.86
CA SER A 77 -17.04 33.29 -31.23
C SER A 77 -18.25 33.09 -32.13
N TYR A 78 -19.31 32.44 -31.63
CA TYR A 78 -20.56 32.24 -32.36
C TYR A 78 -21.25 33.57 -32.67
N LEU A 79 -21.39 34.43 -31.66
CA LEU A 79 -22.05 35.73 -31.81
C LEU A 79 -21.23 36.69 -32.67
N LYS A 80 -19.91 36.75 -32.48
CA LYS A 80 -19.01 37.51 -33.37
C LYS A 80 -19.21 37.09 -34.82
N THR A 81 -19.17 35.79 -35.12
CA THR A 81 -19.34 35.30 -36.49
C THR A 81 -20.71 35.68 -37.07
N ALA A 82 -21.78 35.58 -36.27
CA ALA A 82 -23.14 35.94 -36.70
C ALA A 82 -23.36 37.46 -36.88
N LEU A 83 -22.52 38.29 -36.25
CA LEU A 83 -22.59 39.75 -36.26
C LEU A 83 -21.59 40.39 -37.23
N SER A 84 -20.48 39.71 -37.55
CA SER A 84 -19.44 40.16 -38.49
C SER A 84 -19.98 40.42 -39.90
N SER A 85 -21.01 39.68 -40.33
CA SER A 85 -21.66 39.91 -41.63
C SER A 85 -22.35 41.26 -41.73
N GLU A 86 -22.55 41.97 -40.62
CA GLU A 86 -23.28 43.24 -40.54
C GLU A 86 -22.47 44.39 -39.95
N ASN A 87 -21.14 44.23 -39.85
CA ASN A 87 -20.24 45.27 -39.36
C ASN A 87 -20.54 45.71 -37.91
N ILE A 88 -21.12 44.81 -37.09
CA ILE A 88 -21.40 45.04 -35.68
C ILE A 88 -20.20 44.56 -34.85
N GLU A 89 -19.61 45.45 -34.06
CA GLU A 89 -18.54 45.09 -33.14
C GLU A 89 -19.16 44.44 -31.90
N PHE A 90 -18.68 43.24 -31.55
CA PHE A 90 -19.15 42.49 -30.38
C PHE A 90 -17.96 41.86 -29.65
N SER A 91 -17.89 42.02 -28.33
CA SER A 91 -16.94 41.33 -27.46
C SER A 91 -17.64 40.85 -26.20
N LEU A 92 -17.34 39.62 -25.80
CA LEU A 92 -17.82 39.01 -24.57
C LEU A 92 -16.64 38.32 -23.89
N LYS A 93 -16.25 38.81 -22.71
CA LYS A 93 -15.10 38.32 -21.96
C LYS A 93 -15.49 37.90 -20.56
N PRO A 94 -15.04 36.73 -20.07
CA PRO A 94 -15.16 36.38 -18.66
C PRO A 94 -14.15 37.16 -17.83
N ASN A 95 -14.52 37.49 -16.59
CA ASN A 95 -13.63 37.96 -15.57
C ASN A 95 -13.51 36.89 -14.47
N ASN A 96 -12.45 36.09 -14.54
CA ASN A 96 -12.24 34.94 -13.65
C ASN A 96 -12.08 35.33 -12.17
N ASN A 97 -11.71 36.59 -11.87
CA ASN A 97 -11.60 37.07 -10.49
C ASN A 97 -12.95 37.38 -9.86
N THR A 98 -13.91 37.87 -10.64
CA THR A 98 -15.24 38.27 -10.14
C THR A 98 -16.35 37.28 -10.53
N LEU A 99 -16.02 36.29 -11.36
CA LEU A 99 -16.94 35.34 -12.00
C LEU A 99 -18.02 36.00 -12.87
N ARG A 100 -17.84 37.28 -13.23
CA ARG A 100 -18.76 38.09 -14.04
C ARG A 100 -18.34 38.09 -15.51
N SER A 101 -19.25 38.48 -16.40
CA SER A 101 -18.93 38.72 -17.81
C SER A 101 -18.90 40.21 -18.12
N THR A 102 -18.06 40.56 -19.09
CA THR A 102 -17.94 41.91 -19.63
C THR A 102 -18.36 41.86 -21.10
N LEU A 103 -19.28 42.75 -21.49
CA LEU A 103 -19.90 42.75 -22.80
C LEU A 103 -19.75 44.14 -23.45
N LEU A 104 -19.26 44.18 -24.68
CA LEU A 104 -19.20 45.36 -25.54
C LEU A 104 -19.95 45.06 -26.84
N CYS A 105 -20.83 45.95 -27.27
CA CYS A 105 -21.53 45.85 -28.54
C CYS A 105 -21.70 47.24 -29.16
N SER A 106 -21.49 47.39 -30.48
CA SER A 106 -21.72 48.66 -31.18
C SER A 106 -23.20 49.02 -31.35
N LYS A 107 -24.10 48.08 -31.08
CA LYS A 107 -25.57 48.23 -31.08
C LYS A 107 -26.13 48.01 -29.68
N GLN A 108 -27.29 48.60 -29.38
CA GLN A 108 -27.96 48.35 -28.11
C GLN A 108 -28.52 46.93 -28.05
N ILE A 109 -28.46 46.35 -26.84
CA ILE A 109 -28.89 44.98 -26.55
C ILE A 109 -30.02 45.01 -25.53
N ASP A 110 -31.11 44.29 -25.81
CA ASP A 110 -32.24 44.16 -24.91
C ASP A 110 -32.23 42.81 -24.17
N PHE A 111 -32.03 42.85 -22.84
CA PHE A 111 -32.11 41.69 -21.95
C PHE A 111 -33.43 41.60 -21.17
N ARG A 112 -34.42 42.44 -21.48
CA ARG A 112 -35.76 42.37 -20.85
C ARG A 112 -36.56 41.11 -21.20
N PRO A 113 -36.50 40.56 -22.43
CA PRO A 113 -37.22 39.33 -22.76
C PRO A 113 -36.76 38.14 -21.92
N LYS A 114 -37.70 37.30 -21.47
CA LYS A 114 -37.40 36.14 -20.60
C LYS A 114 -36.59 35.05 -21.29
N ASP A 115 -36.68 34.95 -22.62
CA ASP A 115 -35.92 34.00 -23.44
C ASP A 115 -34.55 34.52 -23.88
N SER A 116 -34.15 35.67 -23.35
CA SER A 116 -32.85 36.26 -23.57
C SER A 116 -31.74 35.45 -22.89
N ILE A 117 -30.58 35.38 -23.55
CA ILE A 117 -29.36 34.80 -23.00
C ILE A 117 -28.74 35.65 -21.87
N GLY A 118 -29.23 36.88 -21.66
CA GLY A 118 -28.69 37.81 -20.65
C GLY A 118 -28.57 37.20 -19.25
N ARG A 119 -29.56 36.38 -18.83
CA ARG A 119 -29.52 35.70 -17.53
C ARG A 119 -28.38 34.69 -17.41
N LEU A 120 -28.10 33.94 -18.47
CA LEU A 120 -26.98 32.99 -18.53
C LEU A 120 -25.65 33.75 -18.38
N LEU A 121 -25.54 34.91 -19.03
CA LEU A 121 -24.36 35.77 -18.98
C LEU A 121 -24.24 36.60 -17.69
N GLY A 122 -25.18 36.48 -16.76
CA GLY A 122 -25.17 37.20 -15.47
C GLY A 122 -25.73 38.63 -15.52
N PHE A 123 -26.40 39.03 -16.61
CA PHE A 123 -27.06 40.32 -16.73
C PHE A 123 -28.49 40.27 -16.19
N THR A 124 -28.87 41.33 -15.46
CA THR A 124 -30.26 41.56 -15.05
C THR A 124 -31.10 42.05 -16.24
N SER A 125 -32.42 41.98 -16.10
CA SER A 125 -33.37 42.52 -17.09
C SER A 125 -33.16 44.04 -17.25
N ARG A 126 -32.44 44.43 -18.30
CA ARG A 126 -32.13 45.83 -18.65
C ARG A 126 -31.76 45.94 -20.13
N VAL A 127 -31.69 47.17 -20.60
CA VAL A 127 -31.19 47.52 -21.94
C VAL A 127 -29.77 48.05 -21.81
N LEU A 128 -28.85 47.60 -22.68
CA LEU A 128 -27.44 48.01 -22.69
C LEU A 128 -27.20 49.10 -23.74
N GLU A 129 -26.55 50.19 -23.35
CA GLU A 129 -26.18 51.28 -24.26
C GLU A 129 -25.13 50.84 -25.30
N PRO A 130 -25.22 51.33 -26.56
CA PRO A 130 -24.28 50.98 -27.62
C PRO A 130 -22.90 51.61 -27.39
N GLY A 131 -21.85 50.91 -27.82
CA GLY A 131 -20.47 51.41 -27.82
C GLY A 131 -19.81 51.54 -26.44
N LYS A 132 -20.47 51.05 -25.38
CA LYS A 132 -19.93 51.03 -24.02
C LYS A 132 -19.70 49.61 -23.53
N GLU A 133 -18.68 49.45 -22.70
CA GLU A 133 -18.39 48.20 -22.03
C GLU A 133 -19.27 48.06 -20.78
N HIS A 134 -20.03 46.96 -20.70
CA HIS A 134 -20.96 46.68 -19.61
C HIS A 134 -20.54 45.44 -18.83
N ILE A 135 -20.55 45.53 -17.50
CA ILE A 135 -20.26 44.40 -16.62
C ILE A 135 -21.57 43.78 -16.12
N SER A 136 -21.61 42.45 -16.07
CA SER A 136 -22.73 41.68 -15.56
C SER A 136 -22.94 41.94 -14.05
N ALA A 137 -24.20 41.95 -13.60
CA ALA A 137 -24.53 42.20 -12.20
C ALA A 137 -24.35 40.95 -11.32
N LEU A 138 -24.53 39.77 -11.93
CA LEU A 138 -24.44 38.46 -11.31
C LEU A 138 -23.29 37.65 -11.94
N PRO A 139 -22.78 36.62 -11.24
CA PRO A 139 -21.88 35.65 -11.84
C PRO A 139 -22.49 34.98 -13.07
N VAL A 140 -21.63 34.58 -14.01
CA VAL A 140 -22.06 33.86 -15.21
C VAL A 140 -22.57 32.46 -14.81
N ALA A 141 -23.76 32.12 -15.25
CA ALA A 141 -24.46 30.88 -14.89
C ALA A 141 -24.30 29.78 -15.95
N ILE A 142 -23.09 29.62 -16.51
CA ILE A 142 -22.79 28.57 -17.50
C ILE A 142 -22.70 27.16 -16.87
N LEU A 143 -22.49 27.07 -15.55
CA LEU A 143 -22.51 25.84 -14.77
C LEU A 143 -23.91 25.61 -14.18
N LYS A 144 -24.78 24.93 -14.93
CA LYS A 144 -26.16 24.62 -14.49
C LYS A 144 -26.21 23.50 -13.43
N VAL A 145 -25.24 22.60 -13.44
CA VAL A 145 -25.17 21.43 -12.57
C VAL A 145 -23.97 21.57 -11.63
N ASN A 146 -24.24 21.52 -10.33
CA ASN A 146 -23.23 21.64 -9.27
C ASN A 146 -22.84 20.29 -8.66
N ALA A 147 -23.66 19.26 -8.87
CA ALA A 147 -23.35 17.90 -8.45
C ALA A 147 -24.08 16.90 -9.35
N LEU A 148 -23.37 15.84 -9.72
CA LEU A 148 -23.90 14.64 -10.34
C LEU A 148 -23.90 13.51 -9.32
N ARG A 149 -25.01 12.80 -9.21
CA ARG A 149 -25.18 11.65 -8.34
C ARG A 149 -25.35 10.39 -9.17
N VAL A 150 -24.72 9.31 -8.72
CA VAL A 150 -24.92 7.96 -9.25
C VAL A 150 -25.81 7.20 -8.29
N GLU A 151 -26.96 6.74 -8.75
CA GLU A 151 -27.92 5.95 -7.98
C GLU A 151 -27.96 4.49 -8.45
N CYS A 152 -28.18 3.55 -7.52
CA CYS A 152 -28.27 2.13 -7.82
C CYS A 152 -29.46 1.45 -7.12
N ASN A 153 -30.39 0.88 -7.89
CA ASN A 153 -31.66 0.31 -7.41
C ASN A 153 -31.52 -0.80 -6.34
N ILE A 154 -30.40 -1.52 -6.33
CA ILE A 154 -30.17 -2.66 -5.41
C ILE A 154 -29.45 -2.27 -4.11
N THR A 155 -29.17 -0.99 -3.88
CA THR A 155 -28.48 -0.50 -2.67
C THR A 155 -29.46 0.10 -1.67
N SER A 156 -29.08 0.20 -0.40
CA SER A 156 -29.88 0.86 0.64
C SER A 156 -28.98 1.60 1.64
N GLY A 157 -29.54 2.53 2.42
CA GLY A 157 -28.83 3.19 3.53
C GLY A 157 -28.36 4.63 3.27
N ALA A 158 -28.56 5.17 2.06
CA ALA A 158 -28.35 6.59 1.79
C ALA A 158 -29.62 7.41 2.06
N PHE A 159 -29.46 8.63 2.59
CA PHE A 159 -30.55 9.56 2.88
C PHE A 159 -30.19 10.97 2.43
N ILE A 160 -31.12 11.67 1.78
CA ILE A 160 -31.02 13.10 1.45
C ILE A 160 -32.26 13.78 2.02
N ASN A 161 -32.08 14.79 2.88
CA ASN A 161 -33.18 15.54 3.52
C ASN A 161 -34.27 14.64 4.14
N ASN A 162 -33.86 13.61 4.90
CA ASN A 162 -34.71 12.58 5.51
C ASN A 162 -35.47 11.67 4.53
N GLN A 163 -35.24 11.77 3.22
CA GLN A 163 -35.76 10.83 2.23
C GLN A 163 -34.71 9.77 1.93
N ARG A 164 -35.13 8.50 1.95
CA ARG A 164 -34.26 7.38 1.57
C ARG A 164 -33.95 7.49 0.08
N VAL A 165 -32.67 7.47 -0.26
CA VAL A 165 -32.17 7.49 -1.63
C VAL A 165 -31.23 6.31 -1.87
N HIS A 166 -30.84 6.14 -3.14
CA HIS A 166 -30.01 5.04 -3.60
C HIS A 166 -28.65 5.51 -4.14
N THR A 167 -28.20 6.69 -3.71
CA THR A 167 -26.98 7.34 -4.19
C THR A 167 -25.73 6.63 -3.65
N ILE A 168 -24.91 6.10 -4.55
CA ILE A 168 -23.65 5.40 -4.25
C ILE A 168 -22.42 6.30 -4.40
N HIS A 169 -22.53 7.42 -5.13
CA HIS A 169 -21.46 8.40 -5.31
C HIS A 169 -22.03 9.76 -5.73
N GLU A 170 -21.39 10.85 -5.30
CA GLU A 170 -21.71 12.23 -5.69
C GLU A 170 -20.42 12.98 -6.04
N PHE A 171 -20.39 13.68 -7.18
CA PHE A 171 -19.20 14.39 -7.65
C PHE A 171 -19.56 15.62 -8.52
N PHE A 172 -18.61 16.53 -8.72
CA PHE A 172 -18.75 17.66 -9.64
C PHE A 172 -17.91 17.44 -10.90
N PRO A 173 -18.44 17.68 -12.12
CA PRO A 173 -17.66 17.57 -13.35
C PRO A 173 -16.57 18.65 -13.43
N ALA A 174 -15.33 18.29 -13.10
CA ALA A 174 -14.19 19.21 -13.05
C ALA A 174 -13.52 19.49 -14.42
N VAL A 175 -14.21 19.20 -15.53
CA VAL A 175 -13.68 19.38 -16.89
C VAL A 175 -14.63 20.24 -17.74
N PRO A 176 -14.12 21.07 -18.67
CA PRO A 176 -14.97 21.86 -19.57
C PRO A 176 -15.86 20.98 -20.46
N PRO A 177 -16.94 21.52 -21.04
CA PRO A 177 -17.74 20.83 -22.04
C PRO A 177 -16.89 20.30 -23.21
N GLY A 178 -17.19 19.07 -23.65
CA GLY A 178 -16.47 18.37 -24.71
C GLY A 178 -15.31 17.50 -24.23
N PHE A 179 -14.86 17.64 -22.99
CA PHE A 179 -13.84 16.77 -22.40
C PHE A 179 -14.45 15.52 -21.74
N LYS A 180 -13.61 14.49 -21.57
CA LYS A 180 -14.01 13.25 -20.89
C LYS A 180 -14.01 13.46 -19.37
N ILE A 181 -15.11 13.12 -18.72
CA ILE A 181 -15.20 12.98 -17.27
C ILE A 181 -14.72 11.57 -16.93
N ILE A 182 -13.69 11.50 -16.10
CA ILE A 182 -13.15 10.27 -15.53
C ILE A 182 -13.28 10.41 -14.02
N GLU A 183 -14.27 9.76 -13.45
CA GLU A 183 -14.54 9.80 -12.01
C GLU A 183 -14.16 8.46 -11.39
N VAL A 184 -13.13 8.49 -10.54
CA VAL A 184 -12.67 7.33 -9.75
C VAL A 184 -12.76 7.76 -8.29
N PRO A 185 -13.73 7.26 -7.51
CA PRO A 185 -13.91 7.67 -6.12
C PRO A 185 -12.64 7.39 -5.32
N ALA A 186 -12.01 8.43 -4.76
CA ALA A 186 -10.86 8.28 -3.87
C ALA A 186 -11.21 7.48 -2.60
N ASN A 187 -12.44 7.68 -2.11
CA ASN A 187 -13.06 6.91 -1.04
C ASN A 187 -14.35 6.28 -1.56
N VAL A 188 -14.36 4.96 -1.73
CA VAL A 188 -15.55 4.24 -2.20
C VAL A 188 -16.54 4.11 -1.06
N ILE A 189 -17.74 4.67 -1.23
CA ILE A 189 -18.86 4.48 -0.30
C ILE A 189 -19.45 3.09 -0.57
N TYR A 190 -19.45 2.25 0.46
CA TYR A 190 -20.02 0.90 0.39
C TYR A 190 -21.41 0.88 1.01
N LEU A 191 -22.43 0.70 0.18
CA LEU A 191 -23.82 0.60 0.64
C LEU A 191 -24.29 -0.87 0.66
N PRO A 192 -25.06 -1.28 1.69
CA PRO A 192 -25.59 -2.64 1.75
C PRO A 192 -26.50 -2.94 0.57
N VAL A 193 -26.29 -4.12 -0.03
CA VAL A 193 -27.14 -4.66 -1.10
C VAL A 193 -28.44 -5.19 -0.48
N SER A 194 -29.59 -4.69 -0.96
CA SER A 194 -30.91 -4.98 -0.39
C SER A 194 -31.54 -6.30 -0.89
N VAL A 195 -31.00 -6.89 -1.95
CA VAL A 195 -31.51 -8.11 -2.60
C VAL A 195 -30.49 -9.24 -2.53
N LYS A 196 -30.96 -10.50 -2.43
CA LYS A 196 -30.11 -11.71 -2.48
C LYS A 196 -30.07 -12.38 -3.85
N ARG A 197 -30.99 -12.00 -4.73
CA ARG A 197 -31.04 -12.45 -6.12
C ARG A 197 -31.13 -11.21 -7.00
N ILE A 198 -30.19 -11.05 -7.92
CA ILE A 198 -30.12 -9.91 -8.82
C ILE A 198 -30.60 -10.36 -10.20
N ASP A 199 -31.87 -10.09 -10.49
CA ASP A 199 -32.45 -10.30 -11.83
C ASP A 199 -32.14 -9.10 -12.76
N SER A 200 -32.10 -7.88 -12.22
CA SER A 200 -31.71 -6.68 -12.95
C SER A 200 -30.99 -5.67 -12.05
N ILE A 201 -30.03 -4.96 -12.64
CA ILE A 201 -29.35 -3.82 -12.01
C ILE A 201 -29.55 -2.58 -12.87
N GLN A 202 -29.96 -1.49 -12.23
CA GLN A 202 -30.19 -0.21 -12.86
C GLN A 202 -29.35 0.87 -12.15
N LEU A 203 -28.54 1.57 -12.93
CA LEU A 203 -27.75 2.72 -12.51
C LEU A 203 -28.31 4.00 -13.14
N ARG A 204 -28.55 5.03 -12.32
CA ARG A 204 -29.10 6.31 -12.78
C ARG A 204 -28.12 7.44 -12.46
N ILE A 205 -27.91 8.34 -13.42
CA ILE A 205 -27.22 9.61 -13.19
C ILE A 205 -28.26 10.72 -13.08
N VAL A 206 -28.24 11.43 -11.96
CA VAL A 206 -29.16 12.55 -11.65
C VAL A 206 -28.38 13.79 -11.21
N ASP A 207 -28.95 14.97 -11.38
CA ASP A 207 -28.38 16.22 -10.86
C ASP A 207 -28.67 16.44 -9.37
N GLN A 208 -28.24 17.59 -8.85
CA GLN A 208 -28.48 18.00 -7.47
C GLN A 208 -29.96 18.04 -7.07
N ASP A 209 -30.87 18.29 -8.02
CA ASP A 209 -32.31 18.43 -7.82
C ASP A 209 -33.08 17.12 -8.08
N GLY A 210 -32.37 16.05 -8.46
CA GLY A 210 -32.94 14.72 -8.76
C GLY A 210 -33.56 14.61 -10.15
N ALA A 211 -33.34 15.59 -11.04
CA ALA A 211 -33.81 15.52 -12.41
C ALA A 211 -32.88 14.63 -13.27
N ARG A 212 -33.48 13.93 -14.23
CA ARG A 212 -32.75 12.99 -15.11
C ARG A 212 -32.07 13.75 -16.26
N HIS A 213 -30.78 13.48 -16.49
CA HIS A 213 -30.09 14.04 -17.65
C HIS A 213 -30.29 13.21 -18.92
N GLN A 214 -31.25 13.58 -19.77
CA GLN A 214 -31.33 13.01 -21.11
C GLN A 214 -30.41 13.76 -22.09
N SER A 215 -29.35 13.12 -22.58
CA SER A 215 -28.71 13.51 -23.85
C SER A 215 -29.65 13.12 -25.00
N ARG A 216 -30.59 14.00 -25.34
CA ARG A 216 -31.61 13.71 -26.35
C ARG A 216 -31.00 13.77 -27.75
N ALA A 217 -30.72 12.61 -28.32
CA ALA A 217 -30.52 12.41 -29.75
C ALA A 217 -31.38 11.23 -30.23
N THR A 218 -32.67 11.47 -30.47
CA THR A 218 -33.50 10.59 -31.29
C THR A 218 -34.19 11.42 -32.38
N PRO A 219 -34.06 11.03 -33.66
CA PRO A 219 -34.95 11.53 -34.70
C PRO A 219 -36.34 10.93 -34.49
N GLN A 220 -37.40 11.72 -34.65
CA GLN A 220 -38.72 11.18 -34.90
C GLN A 220 -38.69 10.50 -36.28
N SER A 221 -38.67 9.16 -36.31
CA SER A 221 -39.02 8.40 -37.51
C SER A 221 -40.36 7.73 -37.26
N ASN A 222 -41.36 8.20 -38.00
CA ASN A 222 -42.62 7.51 -38.22
C ASN A 222 -42.36 6.07 -38.70
N ASN A 223 -43.22 5.18 -38.24
CA ASN A 223 -43.36 3.80 -38.70
C ASN A 223 -43.33 3.70 -40.24
N ASN A 224 -42.58 2.73 -40.77
CA ASN A 224 -43.09 1.68 -41.67
C ASN A 224 -41.97 0.70 -42.09
N ASN A 225 -42.16 -0.56 -41.71
CA ASN A 225 -41.86 -1.85 -42.34
C ASN A 225 -40.63 -2.13 -43.25
N SER A 226 -40.21 -3.40 -43.08
CA SER A 226 -39.68 -4.40 -44.01
C SER A 226 -38.19 -4.41 -44.40
N ASP A 227 -37.55 -5.50 -43.94
CA ASP A 227 -36.75 -6.50 -44.67
C ASP A 227 -35.37 -6.19 -45.29
N ALA A 228 -34.54 -7.23 -45.18
CA ALA A 228 -33.44 -7.66 -46.05
C ALA A 228 -32.01 -7.11 -45.85
N ALA A 229 -31.20 -7.97 -45.24
CA ALA A 229 -29.91 -8.52 -45.67
C ALA A 229 -29.00 -7.77 -46.69
N SER A 230 -27.74 -7.62 -46.25
CA SER A 230 -26.49 -8.09 -46.90
C SER A 230 -25.77 -7.27 -48.02
N VAL A 231 -24.44 -7.35 -47.89
CA VAL A 231 -23.35 -7.29 -48.90
C VAL A 231 -22.63 -5.96 -49.16
N GLU A 232 -21.30 -6.09 -49.08
CA GLU A 232 -20.21 -5.16 -49.35
C GLU A 232 -20.10 -4.71 -50.81
N SER A 233 -19.48 -3.54 -51.06
CA SER A 233 -18.22 -3.38 -51.81
C SER A 233 -18.09 -2.08 -52.64
N SER A 234 -16.85 -1.57 -52.64
CA SER A 234 -16.15 -0.81 -53.70
C SER A 234 -16.26 0.73 -53.84
N SER A 235 -15.08 1.35 -53.73
CA SER A 235 -14.60 2.74 -53.99
C SER A 235 -14.59 3.11 -55.51
N PRO A 236 -14.06 4.27 -56.04
CA PRO A 236 -13.30 5.38 -55.43
C PRO A 236 -13.54 6.85 -55.95
N SER A 237 -12.98 7.83 -55.20
CA SER A 237 -12.37 9.15 -55.55
C SER A 237 -13.04 10.19 -56.48
N ILE A 238 -13.09 11.47 -56.03
CA ILE A 238 -12.51 12.70 -56.66
C ILE A 238 -12.66 13.93 -55.71
N ILE A 239 -11.63 14.78 -55.71
CA ILE A 239 -11.31 15.88 -54.77
C ILE A 239 -11.94 17.22 -55.20
N SER A 240 -12.42 18.05 -54.25
CA SER A 240 -12.21 19.51 -54.26
C SER A 240 -12.52 20.16 -52.88
N PRO A 241 -11.84 21.27 -52.51
CA PRO A 241 -11.66 21.68 -51.13
C PRO A 241 -12.70 22.72 -50.70
N LYS A 242 -13.26 22.60 -49.48
CA LYS A 242 -13.96 23.73 -48.83
C LYS A 242 -13.58 23.81 -47.36
N HIS A 243 -13.08 25.00 -47.00
CA HIS A 243 -12.68 25.44 -45.68
C HIS A 243 -13.55 24.88 -44.55
N SER A 244 -12.92 24.11 -43.67
CA SER A 244 -13.52 23.58 -42.46
C SER A 244 -13.53 24.65 -41.37
N VAL A 245 -14.69 25.26 -41.13
CA VAL A 245 -15.07 25.62 -39.75
C VAL A 245 -15.22 24.29 -39.01
N PRO A 246 -14.60 24.08 -37.84
CA PRO A 246 -14.73 22.80 -37.15
C PRO A 246 -16.18 22.65 -36.69
N LYS A 247 -16.95 21.84 -37.43
CA LYS A 247 -18.20 21.26 -36.91
C LYS A 247 -17.78 20.40 -35.71
N LYS A 248 -17.96 20.90 -34.48
CA LYS A 248 -17.87 20.08 -33.26
C LYS A 248 -18.79 18.87 -33.49
N SER A 249 -18.16 17.71 -33.67
CA SER A 249 -18.82 16.42 -33.83
C SER A 249 -19.86 16.26 -32.72
N ARG A 250 -21.10 15.89 -33.08
CA ARG A 250 -22.10 15.42 -32.12
C ARG A 250 -21.60 14.09 -31.54
N SER A 251 -20.70 14.18 -30.56
CA SER A 251 -20.28 13.03 -29.77
C SER A 251 -21.52 12.48 -29.08
N LYS A 252 -21.91 11.25 -29.42
CA LYS A 252 -22.93 10.53 -28.68
C LYS A 252 -22.36 10.28 -27.28
N THR A 253 -22.97 10.86 -26.25
CA THR A 253 -22.55 10.67 -24.86
C THR A 253 -22.63 9.19 -24.52
N ILE A 254 -21.47 8.57 -24.24
CA ILE A 254 -21.39 7.17 -23.82
C ILE A 254 -21.05 7.17 -22.33
N TRP A 255 -21.94 6.58 -21.54
CA TRP A 255 -21.73 6.30 -20.13
C TRP A 255 -21.14 4.90 -19.99
N ARG A 256 -20.12 4.76 -19.16
CA ARG A 256 -19.61 3.48 -18.69
C ARG A 256 -19.40 3.56 -17.19
N ILE A 257 -20.08 2.69 -16.44
CA ILE A 257 -20.03 2.67 -14.98
C ILE A 257 -19.64 1.26 -14.54
N THR A 258 -18.65 1.17 -13.64
CA THR A 258 -18.15 -0.08 -13.07
C THR A 258 -18.40 -0.07 -11.57
N CYS A 259 -19.12 -1.07 -11.07
CA CYS A 259 -19.41 -1.26 -9.64
C CYS A 259 -18.82 -2.59 -9.13
N LEU A 260 -18.42 -2.62 -7.86
CA LEU A 260 -17.98 -3.82 -7.15
C LEU A 260 -19.01 -4.22 -6.10
N ILE A 261 -19.49 -5.46 -6.16
CA ILE A 261 -20.21 -6.11 -5.08
C ILE A 261 -19.23 -7.05 -4.38
N PHE A 262 -19.08 -6.97 -3.07
CA PHE A 262 -18.28 -7.95 -2.33
C PHE A 262 -18.92 -8.33 -1.01
N CYS A 263 -18.58 -9.53 -0.56
CA CYS A 263 -19.08 -10.06 0.69
C CYS A 263 -18.32 -9.47 1.89
N CYS A 264 -19.05 -8.85 2.80
CA CYS A 264 -18.58 -8.54 4.15
C CYS A 264 -18.64 -9.81 5.02
N CYS A 265 -17.73 -10.75 4.79
CA CYS A 265 -17.44 -11.81 5.76
C CYS A 265 -16.10 -11.51 6.44
N GLN A 266 -16.14 -11.40 7.78
CA GLN A 266 -15.01 -11.81 8.62
C GLN A 266 -14.64 -13.23 8.18
N LYS A 267 -13.45 -13.41 7.61
CA LYS A 267 -12.99 -14.71 7.14
C LYS A 267 -12.62 -15.60 8.33
N ASP A 268 -13.58 -16.40 8.78
CA ASP A 268 -13.30 -17.72 9.34
C ASP A 268 -12.91 -18.69 8.21
N GLY A 269 -12.00 -19.59 8.56
CA GLY A 269 -11.15 -20.33 7.64
C GLY A 269 -11.83 -21.34 6.70
N GLY A 270 -11.12 -21.65 5.61
CA GLY A 270 -11.40 -22.77 4.71
C GLY A 270 -10.22 -23.04 3.77
N HIS A 271 -9.75 -24.28 3.73
CA HIS A 271 -8.45 -24.73 3.21
C HIS A 271 -8.28 -24.74 1.68
N SER A 272 -7.09 -24.31 1.22
CA SER A 272 -6.07 -25.12 0.51
C SER A 272 -5.38 -24.40 -0.67
N ARG A 273 -4.12 -23.99 -0.43
CA ARG A 273 -2.92 -24.17 -1.26
C ARG A 273 -1.80 -23.29 -0.69
N ASN A 274 -0.63 -23.90 -0.54
CA ASN A 274 0.45 -23.51 0.36
C ASN A 274 1.25 -22.31 -0.12
N SER A 275 0.86 -21.12 0.34
CA SER A 275 1.73 -19.98 0.67
C SER A 275 0.84 -18.89 1.26
N PHE A 276 0.66 -18.88 2.58
CA PHE A 276 -0.07 -17.81 3.27
C PHE A 276 0.85 -16.57 3.34
N GLY A 277 0.82 -15.74 2.30
CA GLY A 277 1.29 -14.37 2.37
C GLY A 277 0.13 -13.48 2.82
N ARG A 278 0.20 -12.90 4.02
CA ARG A 278 -0.73 -11.84 4.43
C ARG A 278 -0.09 -10.49 4.13
N ASN A 279 -0.76 -9.67 3.31
CA ASN A 279 -0.37 -8.30 3.01
C ASN A 279 -1.21 -7.36 3.86
N VAL A 280 -0.57 -6.53 4.69
CA VAL A 280 -1.26 -5.44 5.41
C VAL A 280 -0.92 -4.11 4.74
N ARG A 281 -1.95 -3.35 4.33
CA ARG A 281 -1.82 -2.09 3.60
C ARG A 281 -2.34 -0.92 4.45
N LEU A 282 -1.54 0.14 4.60
CA LEU A 282 -1.95 1.39 5.26
C LEU A 282 -2.02 2.55 4.24
N HIS A 283 -2.97 3.46 4.44
CA HIS A 283 -3.34 4.53 3.50
C HIS A 283 -2.30 5.67 3.46
N GLN A 284 -2.20 6.35 2.30
CA GLN A 284 -1.20 7.38 1.99
C GLN A 284 -1.39 8.72 2.73
N GLU A 285 -2.58 9.01 3.28
CA GLU A 285 -2.89 10.34 3.84
C GLU A 285 -2.44 10.56 5.29
N LEU A 286 -1.87 9.53 5.93
CA LEU A 286 -1.40 9.60 7.32
C LEU A 286 0.12 9.79 7.38
N ASN A 287 0.59 10.66 8.28
CA ASN A 287 2.01 10.75 8.61
C ASN A 287 2.35 9.62 9.57
N LEU A 288 2.94 8.55 9.05
CA LEU A 288 3.11 7.31 9.80
C LEU A 288 4.51 7.20 10.38
N LEU A 289 4.65 6.53 11.53
CA LEU A 289 5.94 6.31 12.19
C LEU A 289 6.27 4.80 12.26
N PRO A 290 6.87 4.22 11.20
CA PRO A 290 7.12 2.78 11.13
C PRO A 290 8.08 2.24 12.19
N SER A 291 9.04 3.04 12.64
CA SER A 291 10.02 2.66 13.68
C SER A 291 9.40 2.40 15.05
N ARG A 292 8.18 2.88 15.29
CA ARG A 292 7.38 2.58 16.49
C ARG A 292 6.21 1.64 16.22
N SER A 293 6.15 1.03 15.03
CA SER A 293 5.13 0.05 14.72
C SER A 293 5.47 -1.32 15.31
N SER A 294 4.44 -2.12 15.56
CA SER A 294 4.56 -3.46 16.12
C SER A 294 3.57 -4.40 15.46
N ILE A 295 3.88 -5.70 15.47
CA ILE A 295 3.01 -6.76 15.00
C ILE A 295 2.36 -7.39 16.24
N HIS A 296 1.03 -7.31 16.32
CA HIS A 296 0.26 -7.97 17.38
C HIS A 296 -0.17 -9.35 16.88
N ILE A 297 0.29 -10.40 17.57
CA ILE A 297 -0.01 -11.78 17.24
C ILE A 297 -0.57 -12.47 18.46
N SER A 298 -1.78 -13.00 18.36
CA SER A 298 -2.34 -13.88 19.37
C SER A 298 -2.79 -15.20 18.76
N GLY A 299 -2.71 -16.25 19.56
CA GLY A 299 -2.94 -17.60 19.07
C GLY A 299 -2.90 -18.63 20.17
N ARG A 300 -2.84 -19.89 19.76
CA ARG A 300 -2.82 -21.03 20.68
C ARG A 300 -1.93 -22.16 20.16
N ILE A 301 -1.16 -22.76 21.06
CA ILE A 301 -0.48 -24.04 20.86
C ILE A 301 -1.38 -25.16 21.38
N THR A 302 -1.74 -26.09 20.50
CA THR A 302 -2.61 -27.24 20.84
C THR A 302 -2.07 -28.53 20.28
N ARG A 303 -2.56 -29.65 20.81
CA ARG A 303 -2.53 -30.94 20.15
C ARG A 303 -3.47 -30.98 18.94
N ASN A 304 -3.36 -32.04 18.14
CA ASN A 304 -4.32 -32.32 17.07
C ASN A 304 -5.76 -32.48 17.56
N ASP A 305 -5.97 -32.95 18.79
CA ASP A 305 -7.30 -33.10 19.40
C ASP A 305 -7.88 -31.79 19.95
N GLY A 306 -7.14 -30.68 19.86
CA GLY A 306 -7.55 -29.36 20.33
C GLY A 306 -7.30 -29.11 21.83
N THR A 307 -6.74 -30.08 22.56
CA THR A 307 -6.32 -29.88 23.96
C THR A 307 -4.99 -29.10 24.03
N PRO A 308 -4.70 -28.40 25.15
CA PRO A 308 -3.41 -27.73 25.35
C PRO A 308 -2.24 -28.70 25.17
N ALA A 309 -1.17 -28.22 24.54
CA ALA A 309 0.03 -29.01 24.43
C ALA A 309 0.68 -29.16 25.81
N SER A 310 1.03 -30.38 26.23
CA SER A 310 1.63 -30.60 27.56
C SER A 310 3.13 -30.81 27.53
N ASN A 311 3.63 -31.38 26.43
CA ASN A 311 5.04 -31.72 26.27
C ASN A 311 5.70 -30.87 25.18
N ALA A 312 5.14 -29.70 24.89
CA ALA A 312 5.72 -28.77 23.95
C ALA A 312 5.55 -27.34 24.45
N SER A 313 6.61 -26.55 24.31
CA SER A 313 6.61 -25.14 24.67
C SER A 313 7.23 -24.29 23.56
N LEU A 314 6.89 -23.01 23.51
CA LEU A 314 7.52 -22.09 22.56
C LEU A 314 8.97 -21.83 22.96
N VAL A 315 9.88 -21.84 21.98
CA VAL A 315 11.28 -21.46 22.19
C VAL A 315 11.42 -19.93 22.34
N ASN A 316 12.59 -19.46 22.76
CA ASN A 316 12.89 -18.03 22.76
C ASN A 316 12.67 -17.44 21.35
N CYS A 317 11.90 -16.35 21.25
CA CYS A 317 11.50 -15.77 19.97
C CYS A 317 10.66 -16.72 19.08
N GLY A 318 9.98 -17.71 19.67
CA GLY A 318 9.27 -18.78 18.96
C GLY A 318 8.23 -18.27 17.95
N ILE A 319 7.54 -17.17 18.25
CA ILE A 319 6.57 -16.57 17.31
C ILE A 319 7.26 -16.04 16.05
N CYS A 320 8.49 -15.53 16.14
CA CYS A 320 9.25 -15.11 14.96
C CYS A 320 9.71 -16.32 14.13
N HIS A 321 9.96 -17.49 14.75
CA HIS A 321 10.28 -18.71 14.02
C HIS A 321 9.13 -19.26 13.18
N LEU A 322 7.90 -18.76 13.37
CA LEU A 322 6.76 -19.08 12.51
C LEU A 322 6.87 -18.42 11.12
N PHE A 323 7.77 -17.47 10.91
CA PHE A 323 7.89 -16.72 9.65
C PHE A 323 9.25 -16.94 8.99
N ASP A 324 9.21 -17.42 7.74
CA ASP A 324 10.42 -17.55 6.90
C ASP A 324 10.89 -16.17 6.40
N ASP A 325 9.97 -15.23 6.24
CA ASP A 325 10.25 -13.93 5.64
C ASP A 325 9.30 -12.85 6.14
N ILE A 326 9.85 -11.70 6.53
CA ILE A 326 9.09 -10.47 6.75
C ILE A 326 9.72 -9.36 5.91
N ARG A 327 8.90 -8.75 5.05
CA ARG A 327 9.33 -7.70 4.12
C ARG A 327 8.49 -6.45 4.28
N TYR A 328 9.16 -5.31 4.35
CA TYR A 328 8.54 -3.99 4.41
C TYR A 328 8.76 -3.23 3.10
N GLU A 329 7.67 -2.75 2.50
CA GLU A 329 7.68 -2.04 1.23
C GLU A 329 7.04 -0.65 1.34
N LEU A 330 7.58 0.29 0.57
CA LEU A 330 6.98 1.59 0.30
C LEU A 330 6.65 1.69 -1.19
N ASN A 331 5.39 1.97 -1.53
CA ASN A 331 4.92 2.03 -2.92
C ASN A 331 5.39 0.83 -3.77
N ALA A 332 5.30 -0.38 -3.22
CA ALA A 332 5.75 -1.65 -3.82
C ALA A 332 7.27 -1.81 -4.02
N ILE A 333 8.08 -0.92 -3.45
CA ILE A 333 9.54 -1.04 -3.41
C ILE A 333 9.97 -1.55 -2.03
N GLU A 334 10.65 -2.70 -2.01
CA GLU A 334 11.24 -3.27 -0.80
C GLU A 334 12.24 -2.30 -0.17
N ILE A 335 11.99 -1.89 1.06
CA ILE A 335 12.93 -1.07 1.84
C ILE A 335 13.86 -1.97 2.62
N ASP A 336 13.28 -2.91 3.37
CA ASP A 336 14.03 -3.82 4.23
C ASP A 336 13.34 -5.17 4.30
N ARG A 337 14.13 -6.22 4.53
CA ARG A 337 13.67 -7.61 4.49
C ARG A 337 14.46 -8.45 5.49
N CYS A 338 13.73 -9.15 6.34
CA CYS A 338 14.30 -10.11 7.28
C CYS A 338 13.93 -11.53 6.85
N LYS A 339 14.94 -12.32 6.49
CA LYS A 339 14.81 -13.76 6.20
C LYS A 339 15.08 -14.56 7.46
N ASN A 340 14.43 -15.72 7.58
CA ASN A 340 14.54 -16.63 8.71
C ASN A 340 14.39 -15.86 10.03
N VAL A 341 13.20 -15.27 10.21
CA VAL A 341 12.96 -14.15 11.13
C VAL A 341 13.34 -14.50 12.56
N GLY A 342 13.01 -15.72 13.01
CA GLY A 342 13.42 -16.21 14.34
C GLY A 342 14.93 -16.19 14.53
N LEU A 343 15.69 -16.89 13.68
CA LEU A 343 17.15 -16.97 13.81
C LEU A 343 17.84 -15.61 13.67
N THR A 344 17.42 -14.79 12.69
CA THR A 344 17.97 -13.44 12.51
C THR A 344 17.72 -12.57 13.74
N SER A 345 16.50 -12.59 14.29
CA SER A 345 16.13 -11.81 15.47
C SER A 345 16.90 -12.26 16.72
N VAL A 346 17.13 -13.57 16.86
CA VAL A 346 17.90 -14.14 17.98
C VAL A 346 19.39 -13.79 17.86
N MET A 347 20.00 -14.00 16.68
CA MET A 347 21.42 -13.67 16.42
C MET A 347 21.71 -12.17 16.60
N LYS A 348 20.80 -11.29 16.15
CA LYS A 348 20.92 -9.85 16.36
C LYS A 348 20.60 -9.47 17.81
N GLY A 349 19.60 -10.09 18.42
CA GLY A 349 19.07 -9.72 19.72
C GLY A 349 20.00 -10.05 20.89
N TYR A 350 20.60 -11.24 20.94
CA TYR A 350 21.50 -11.62 22.04
C TYR A 350 22.65 -10.63 22.30
N PRO A 351 23.40 -10.14 21.29
CA PRO A 351 24.42 -9.11 21.52
C PRO A 351 23.83 -7.70 21.66
N SER A 352 22.60 -7.46 21.19
CA SER A 352 21.99 -6.12 21.21
C SER A 352 21.31 -5.76 22.52
N PHE A 353 20.59 -6.70 23.13
CA PHE A 353 19.73 -6.46 24.28
C PHE A 353 20.46 -6.67 25.60
N ASN A 354 19.84 -6.17 26.68
CA ASN A 354 20.30 -6.35 28.05
C ASN A 354 19.24 -7.08 28.89
N LYS A 355 19.64 -7.67 30.02
CA LYS A 355 18.76 -8.43 30.90
C LYS A 355 17.53 -7.62 31.37
N SER A 356 17.72 -6.36 31.77
CA SER A 356 16.61 -5.51 32.22
C SER A 356 15.56 -5.21 31.14
N GLN A 357 15.97 -5.14 29.87
CA GLN A 357 15.04 -5.02 28.74
C GLN A 357 14.30 -6.33 28.49
N CYS A 358 14.94 -7.46 28.76
CA CYS A 358 14.33 -8.78 28.65
C CYS A 358 13.15 -8.92 29.60
N ASP A 359 13.35 -8.58 30.88
CA ASP A 359 12.34 -8.68 31.94
C ASP A 359 11.16 -7.70 31.78
N SER A 360 11.28 -6.71 30.90
CA SER A 360 10.27 -5.68 30.70
C SER A 360 9.67 -5.73 29.29
N ILE A 361 10.32 -5.08 28.32
CA ILE A 361 9.75 -4.81 27.00
C ILE A 361 9.83 -6.04 26.09
N LEU A 362 10.90 -6.85 26.18
CA LEU A 362 11.09 -7.96 25.25
C LEU A 362 10.29 -9.21 25.65
N ALA A 363 9.97 -9.39 26.94
CA ALA A 363 9.05 -10.43 27.38
C ALA A 363 7.71 -10.35 26.62
N ASN A 364 7.18 -9.13 26.43
CA ASN A 364 5.96 -8.88 25.65
C ASN A 364 6.12 -9.21 24.15
N ALA A 365 7.35 -9.27 23.64
CA ALA A 365 7.67 -9.63 22.26
C ALA A 365 7.99 -11.12 22.08
N GLY A 366 7.80 -11.94 23.12
CA GLY A 366 8.08 -13.37 23.09
C GLY A 366 9.55 -13.72 23.32
N TRP A 367 10.34 -12.83 23.93
CA TRP A 367 11.67 -13.21 24.45
C TRP A 367 11.55 -13.92 25.78
N ILE A 368 12.18 -15.08 25.87
CA ILE A 368 12.21 -15.92 27.05
C ILE A 368 13.58 -15.77 27.72
N TRP A 369 13.57 -15.60 29.04
CA TRP A 369 14.77 -15.62 29.86
C TRP A 369 14.52 -16.32 31.19
N GLU A 370 15.55 -16.98 31.72
CA GLU A 370 15.52 -17.59 33.04
C GLU A 370 15.47 -16.52 34.13
N ASN A 371 14.50 -16.61 35.04
CA ASN A 371 14.51 -15.78 36.25
C ASN A 371 15.68 -16.18 37.17
N TYR A 372 15.97 -15.34 38.17
CA TYR A 372 17.01 -15.62 39.18
C TYR A 372 16.81 -16.96 39.92
N ASP A 373 15.57 -17.47 39.98
CA ASP A 373 15.20 -18.72 40.65
C ASP A 373 15.30 -19.96 39.75
N GLY A 374 15.66 -19.80 38.46
CA GLY A 374 15.81 -20.90 37.51
C GLY A 374 14.53 -21.29 36.75
N ASP A 375 13.38 -20.68 37.08
CA ASP A 375 12.13 -20.89 36.33
C ASP A 375 12.15 -20.15 34.98
N ILE A 376 11.85 -20.89 33.92
CA ILE A 376 11.70 -20.37 32.55
C ILE A 376 10.29 -19.80 32.40
N LYS A 377 10.16 -18.51 32.07
CA LYS A 377 8.85 -17.93 31.70
C LYS A 377 8.50 -18.33 30.27
N HIS A 378 7.54 -19.23 30.12
CA HIS A 378 6.95 -19.52 28.83
C HIS A 378 6.11 -18.33 28.33
N VAL A 379 6.00 -18.19 27.01
CA VAL A 379 5.23 -17.11 26.38
C VAL A 379 3.73 -17.45 26.41
N GLU A 380 3.44 -18.73 26.33
CA GLU A 380 2.13 -19.33 26.45
C GLU A 380 1.71 -19.56 27.90
N ASP A 381 0.39 -19.50 28.15
CA ASP A 381 -0.21 -19.91 29.41
C ASP A 381 -0.38 -21.44 29.51
N ASP A 382 -0.83 -21.93 30.67
CA ASP A 382 -1.09 -23.37 30.92
C ASP A 382 -2.14 -23.97 29.96
N ASN A 383 -2.95 -23.12 29.31
CA ASN A 383 -3.94 -23.54 28.31
C ASN A 383 -3.41 -23.46 26.87
N GLY A 384 -2.15 -23.08 26.69
CA GLY A 384 -1.46 -22.90 25.42
C GLY A 384 -1.77 -21.59 24.70
N TYR A 385 -2.48 -20.63 25.29
CA TYR A 385 -2.72 -19.32 24.66
C TYR A 385 -1.48 -18.44 24.77
N PHE A 386 -1.15 -17.77 23.68
CA PHE A 386 -0.11 -16.75 23.65
C PHE A 386 -0.64 -15.45 23.06
N ASP A 387 -0.10 -14.34 23.55
CA ASP A 387 -0.40 -13.00 23.06
C ASP A 387 0.88 -12.16 23.10
N VAL A 388 1.38 -11.74 21.94
CA VAL A 388 2.66 -11.02 21.81
C VAL A 388 2.56 -9.78 20.94
N PHE A 389 3.34 -8.76 21.33
CA PHE A 389 3.55 -7.55 20.57
C PHE A 389 5.03 -7.48 20.16
N ILE A 390 5.30 -7.71 18.87
CA ILE A 390 6.67 -7.75 18.35
C ILE A 390 7.00 -6.40 17.69
N PRO A 391 7.91 -5.59 18.26
CA PRO A 391 8.31 -4.31 17.64
C PRO A 391 9.01 -4.55 16.31
N LEU A 392 8.70 -3.77 15.26
CA LEU A 392 9.42 -3.90 13.99
C LEU A 392 10.91 -3.60 14.13
N SER A 393 11.32 -2.74 15.06
CA SER A 393 12.72 -2.45 15.36
C SER A 393 13.50 -3.65 15.88
N MET A 394 12.83 -4.73 16.29
CA MET A 394 13.45 -5.98 16.68
C MET A 394 13.74 -6.90 15.49
N ILE A 395 13.02 -6.73 14.37
CA ILE A 395 13.07 -7.61 13.18
C ILE A 395 13.77 -6.93 11.99
N LEU A 396 13.56 -5.62 11.80
CA LEU A 396 14.01 -4.85 10.65
C LEU A 396 14.95 -3.72 11.10
N GLY A 397 16.11 -3.65 10.48
CA GLY A 397 17.11 -2.62 10.74
C GLY A 397 16.63 -1.21 10.35
N PHE A 398 15.80 -1.10 9.31
CA PHE A 398 15.13 0.15 8.96
C PHE A 398 14.31 0.72 10.13
N ALA A 399 13.53 -0.12 10.81
CA ALA A 399 12.70 0.32 11.93
C ALA A 399 13.54 0.61 13.19
N GLU A 400 14.72 -0.01 13.33
CA GLU A 400 15.68 0.29 14.41
C GLU A 400 16.33 1.67 14.23
N ASP A 401 16.79 1.99 13.03
CA ASP A 401 17.66 3.16 12.79
C ASP A 401 16.95 4.41 12.27
N TYR A 402 15.73 4.29 11.71
CA TYR A 402 15.00 5.41 11.11
C TYR A 402 13.82 5.89 12.00
N PRO A 403 14.08 6.73 13.04
CA PRO A 403 13.06 7.20 14.00
C PRO A 403 12.22 8.38 13.47
N LYS A 404 12.00 8.47 12.15
CA LYS A 404 11.29 9.60 11.52
C LYS A 404 9.98 9.15 10.89
N ILE A 405 9.04 10.10 10.80
CA ILE A 405 7.78 9.89 10.09
C ILE A 405 8.02 9.74 8.58
N ILE A 406 7.15 8.97 7.95
CA ILE A 406 7.04 8.85 6.50
C ILE A 406 5.70 9.43 6.08
N VAL A 407 5.72 10.22 5.00
CA VAL A 407 4.60 11.05 4.56
C VAL A 407 4.27 10.71 3.11
N ASN A 408 2.98 10.62 2.79
CA ASN A 408 2.47 10.39 1.43
C ASN A 408 2.99 9.11 0.76
N MET A 409 3.36 8.10 1.54
CA MET A 409 3.80 6.81 1.01
C MET A 409 2.80 5.72 1.36
N LYS A 410 2.59 4.78 0.45
CA LYS A 410 1.83 3.58 0.74
C LYS A 410 2.73 2.59 1.43
N HIS A 411 2.30 2.10 2.58
CA HIS A 411 3.05 1.13 3.37
C HIS A 411 2.47 -0.27 3.18
N GLU A 412 3.33 -1.25 2.90
CA GLU A 412 2.96 -2.66 2.89
C GLU A 412 3.91 -3.47 3.78
N LEU A 413 3.34 -4.32 4.63
CA LEU A 413 4.08 -5.34 5.39
C LEU A 413 3.62 -6.72 4.92
N ILE A 414 4.58 -7.52 4.48
CA ILE A 414 4.37 -8.85 3.91
C ILE A 414 5.02 -9.87 4.83
N LEU A 415 4.22 -10.80 5.35
CA LEU A 415 4.70 -11.90 6.19
C LEU A 415 4.48 -13.22 5.46
N THR A 416 5.54 -14.02 5.35
CA THR A 416 5.51 -15.38 4.78
C THR A 416 5.71 -16.39 5.91
N ARG A 417 4.68 -17.18 6.20
CA ARG A 417 4.77 -18.25 7.22
C ARG A 417 5.72 -19.35 6.76
N ALA A 418 6.51 -19.87 7.70
CA ALA A 418 7.36 -21.03 7.50
C ALA A 418 6.57 -22.28 7.13
N ARG A 419 7.21 -23.20 6.40
CA ARG A 419 6.60 -24.47 6.01
C ARG A 419 6.36 -25.42 7.17
N THR A 420 7.11 -25.25 8.26
CA THR A 420 7.07 -26.10 9.44
C THR A 420 7.15 -25.25 10.70
N ASP A 421 6.31 -25.54 11.68
CA ASP A 421 6.34 -24.85 12.99
C ASP A 421 7.39 -25.45 13.95
N LEU A 422 8.15 -26.46 13.52
CA LEU A 422 9.09 -27.20 14.38
C LEU A 422 10.19 -26.33 14.98
N ASN A 423 10.62 -25.26 14.31
CA ASN A 423 11.62 -24.34 14.84
C ASN A 423 11.05 -23.41 15.93
N ALA A 424 9.73 -23.31 16.05
CA ALA A 424 9.07 -22.44 17.02
C ALA A 424 8.83 -23.13 18.36
N VAL A 425 8.98 -24.46 18.43
CA VAL A 425 8.62 -25.26 19.61
C VAL A 425 9.75 -26.19 20.04
N LEU A 426 9.90 -26.35 21.34
CA LEU A 426 10.70 -27.38 21.97
C LEU A 426 9.77 -28.46 22.50
N GLN A 427 9.99 -29.71 22.10
CA GLN A 427 9.19 -30.85 22.55
C GLN A 427 9.98 -31.76 23.47
N THR A 428 9.36 -32.11 24.60
CA THR A 428 9.90 -33.09 25.55
C THR A 428 9.40 -34.47 25.18
N GLN A 429 10.31 -35.44 25.11
CA GLN A 429 9.97 -36.81 24.76
C GLN A 429 9.05 -37.45 25.82
N ARG A 430 7.99 -38.15 25.38
CA ARG A 430 7.21 -39.04 26.25
C ARG A 430 7.69 -40.48 26.08
N GLN A 431 8.13 -41.12 27.16
CA GLN A 431 8.39 -42.56 27.16
C GLN A 431 7.10 -43.32 27.40
N VAL A 432 6.69 -44.15 26.43
CA VAL A 432 5.64 -45.15 26.57
C VAL A 432 6.28 -46.49 26.18
N GLY A 433 6.78 -47.25 27.17
CA GLY A 433 7.61 -48.42 26.90
C GLY A 433 8.96 -48.06 26.27
N GLU A 434 9.45 -48.87 25.31
CA GLU A 434 10.73 -48.65 24.61
C GLU A 434 10.64 -47.67 23.42
N ALA A 435 9.42 -47.26 23.01
CA ALA A 435 9.21 -46.39 21.86
C ALA A 435 9.24 -44.90 22.24
N ARG A 436 10.04 -44.11 21.51
CA ARG A 436 10.05 -42.64 21.62
C ARG A 436 8.84 -42.07 20.89
N THR A 437 7.91 -41.45 21.61
CA THR A 437 6.75 -40.79 21.02
C THR A 437 6.79 -39.29 21.29
N TYR A 438 6.44 -38.51 20.27
CA TYR A 438 6.33 -37.06 20.36
C TYR A 438 4.87 -36.66 20.20
N GLU A 439 4.54 -35.54 20.82
CA GLU A 439 3.24 -34.93 20.69
C GLU A 439 3.13 -34.23 19.33
N GLU A 440 2.06 -34.51 18.58
CA GLU A 440 1.76 -33.74 17.38
C GLU A 440 1.13 -32.40 17.76
N VAL A 441 1.90 -31.34 17.54
CA VAL A 441 1.59 -29.98 17.96
C VAL A 441 1.18 -29.13 16.77
N LYS A 442 0.19 -28.28 16.98
CA LYS A 442 -0.37 -27.34 16.03
C LYS A 442 -0.39 -25.95 16.63
N ILE A 443 0.18 -24.98 15.92
CA ILE A 443 0.11 -23.56 16.31
C ILE A 443 -0.92 -22.84 15.45
N THR A 444 -2.00 -22.37 16.07
CA THR A 444 -3.03 -21.56 15.42
C THR A 444 -2.81 -20.07 15.75
N ILE A 445 -2.80 -19.23 14.71
CA ILE A 445 -2.79 -17.78 14.88
C ILE A 445 -4.23 -17.30 14.74
N SER A 446 -4.81 -16.82 15.83
CA SER A 446 -6.18 -16.30 15.89
C SER A 446 -6.25 -14.85 15.47
N LYS A 447 -5.22 -14.06 15.82
CA LYS A 447 -5.13 -12.62 15.54
C LYS A 447 -3.77 -12.27 14.96
N LEU A 448 -3.78 -11.43 13.92
CA LEU A 448 -2.57 -10.84 13.33
C LEU A 448 -2.90 -9.42 12.89
N GLU A 449 -2.38 -8.44 13.61
CA GLU A 449 -2.58 -7.02 13.33
C GLU A 449 -1.24 -6.30 13.22
N TRP A 450 -1.17 -5.32 12.31
CA TRP A 450 -0.06 -4.40 12.25
C TRP A 450 -0.47 -3.08 12.89
N VAL A 451 0.12 -2.80 14.05
CA VAL A 451 -0.17 -1.59 14.82
C VAL A 451 0.86 -0.55 14.47
N MET A 452 0.42 0.54 13.83
CA MET A 452 1.30 1.64 13.42
C MET A 452 0.83 2.98 13.99
N PRO A 453 1.68 3.72 14.71
CA PRO A 453 1.34 5.06 15.16
C PRO A 453 1.35 6.05 14.00
N TYR A 454 0.39 6.98 14.03
CA TYR A 454 0.32 8.12 13.11
C TYR A 454 0.43 9.44 13.87
N VAL A 455 0.91 10.47 13.19
CA VAL A 455 1.07 11.82 13.72
C VAL A 455 0.12 12.77 13.02
N GLN A 456 -0.79 13.37 13.81
CA GLN A 456 -1.67 14.43 13.33
C GLN A 456 -1.00 15.79 13.52
N LEU A 457 -0.84 16.54 12.42
CA LEU A 457 -0.20 17.86 12.42
C LEU A 457 -1.27 18.96 12.42
N SER A 458 -1.00 20.07 13.12
CA SER A 458 -1.80 21.29 12.96
C SER A 458 -1.54 21.92 11.58
N ASN A 459 -2.47 22.77 11.11
CA ASN A 459 -2.34 23.42 9.79
C ASN A 459 -1.02 24.21 9.64
N GLU A 460 -0.57 24.86 10.71
CA GLU A 460 0.70 25.60 10.70
C GLU A 460 1.90 24.68 10.43
N TYR A 461 1.99 23.56 11.16
CA TYR A 461 3.07 22.58 10.97
C TYR A 461 2.93 21.82 9.65
N LYS A 462 1.71 21.59 9.16
CA LYS A 462 1.46 20.98 7.85
C LYS A 462 2.03 21.84 6.73
N ILE A 463 1.83 23.16 6.75
CA ILE A 463 2.41 24.07 5.75
C ILE A 463 3.95 24.06 5.82
N ARG A 464 4.53 24.04 7.03
CA ARG A 464 6.00 23.97 7.20
C ARG A 464 6.57 22.65 6.67
N LEU A 465 5.91 21.53 6.95
CA LEU A 465 6.30 20.21 6.44
C LEU A 465 6.23 20.15 4.91
N LEU A 466 5.15 20.66 4.30
CA LEU A 466 4.98 20.69 2.84
C LEU A 466 6.12 21.44 2.12
N ARG A 467 6.68 22.50 2.74
CA ARG A 467 7.85 23.21 2.19
C ARG A 467 9.16 22.42 2.28
N GLN A 468 9.26 21.47 3.21
CA GLN A 468 10.48 20.66 3.41
C GLN A 468 10.50 19.38 2.58
N ILE A 469 9.34 18.84 2.22
CA ILE A 469 9.20 17.58 1.47
C ILE A 469 9.33 17.72 -0.05
N ASP A 470 9.57 18.94 -0.56
CA ASP A 470 9.82 19.20 -1.99
C ASP A 470 11.14 18.57 -2.48
N LYS A 471 12.03 18.21 -1.54
CA LYS A 471 13.28 17.51 -1.82
C LYS A 471 13.15 16.01 -1.50
N PRO A 472 13.84 15.14 -2.26
CA PRO A 472 13.97 13.74 -1.89
C PRO A 472 14.55 13.56 -0.48
N ILE A 473 14.00 12.61 0.27
CA ILE A 473 14.35 12.32 1.66
C ILE A 473 15.17 11.03 1.68
N ALA A 474 16.42 11.15 2.12
CA ALA A 474 17.29 10.00 2.34
C ALA A 474 16.96 9.28 3.66
N MET A 475 16.70 7.98 3.56
CA MET A 475 16.53 7.03 4.65
C MET A 475 17.79 6.18 4.74
N SER A 476 18.65 6.50 5.70
CA SER A 476 19.87 5.74 6.00
C SER A 476 19.62 4.85 7.21
N PHE A 477 19.91 3.56 7.08
CA PHE A 477 19.75 2.56 8.14
C PHE A 477 20.73 1.40 7.93
N ARG A 478 20.94 0.57 8.95
CA ARG A 478 21.74 -0.65 8.85
C ARG A 478 20.83 -1.84 8.60
N SER A 479 20.89 -2.42 7.41
CA SER A 479 20.12 -3.62 7.06
C SER A 479 20.82 -4.88 7.59
N TRP A 480 20.03 -5.92 7.84
CA TRP A 480 20.48 -7.18 8.43
C TRP A 480 20.24 -8.31 7.44
N GLU A 481 21.31 -8.95 6.98
CA GLU A 481 21.22 -9.97 5.95
C GLU A 481 21.80 -11.30 6.44
N LEU A 482 20.94 -12.31 6.57
CA LEU A 482 21.32 -13.64 7.01
C LEU A 482 21.67 -14.54 5.83
N TYR A 483 22.83 -15.19 5.94
CA TYR A 483 23.30 -16.25 5.07
C TYR A 483 23.40 -17.57 5.84
N GLU A 484 23.06 -18.66 5.18
CA GLU A 484 23.09 -20.00 5.75
C GLU A 484 24.02 -20.90 4.92
N TYR A 485 24.93 -21.59 5.60
CA TYR A 485 25.59 -22.78 5.11
C TYR A 485 24.85 -24.00 5.70
N PRO A 486 23.95 -24.65 4.93
CA PRO A 486 22.98 -25.58 5.48
C PRO A 486 23.58 -26.84 6.10
N THR A 487 24.71 -27.34 5.59
CA THR A 487 25.39 -28.51 6.16
C THR A 487 26.88 -28.39 5.92
N LEU A 488 27.64 -28.32 7.02
CA LEU A 488 29.09 -28.33 6.99
C LEU A 488 29.60 -29.77 6.73
N PRO A 489 30.59 -29.95 5.84
CA PRO A 489 31.31 -31.22 5.74
C PRO A 489 31.97 -31.60 7.07
N ILE A 490 32.19 -32.90 7.30
CA ILE A 490 32.88 -33.39 8.50
C ILE A 490 34.39 -33.16 8.34
N SER A 491 34.84 -31.94 8.63
CA SER A 491 36.25 -31.57 8.70
C SER A 491 36.52 -30.67 9.90
N THR A 492 37.78 -30.35 10.16
CA THR A 492 38.20 -29.42 11.24
C THR A 492 38.37 -27.99 10.74
N ARG A 493 38.35 -27.76 9.42
CA ARG A 493 38.55 -26.44 8.81
C ARG A 493 37.60 -26.27 7.65
N HIS A 494 37.03 -25.07 7.55
CA HIS A 494 36.22 -24.65 6.41
C HIS A 494 36.58 -23.25 5.96
N VAL A 495 36.36 -23.04 4.66
CA VAL A 495 36.40 -21.73 4.02
C VAL A 495 35.05 -21.55 3.35
N TRP A 496 34.36 -20.45 3.69
CA TRP A 496 33.03 -20.14 3.20
C TRP A 496 33.02 -18.74 2.57
N THR A 497 32.86 -18.69 1.25
CA THR A 497 32.58 -17.43 0.53
C THR A 497 31.09 -17.11 0.69
N VAL A 498 30.78 -16.08 1.48
CA VAL A 498 29.40 -15.76 1.90
C VAL A 498 28.69 -14.97 0.81
N LYS A 499 29.26 -13.83 0.43
CA LYS A 499 28.74 -12.95 -0.62
C LYS A 499 29.82 -12.03 -1.16
N THR A 500 29.61 -11.50 -2.36
CA THR A 500 30.34 -10.32 -2.85
C THR A 500 29.46 -9.09 -2.65
N SER A 501 29.91 -8.17 -1.80
CA SER A 501 29.20 -6.93 -1.47
C SER A 501 29.59 -5.82 -2.45
N ASN A 502 28.64 -4.97 -2.84
CA ASN A 502 28.95 -3.70 -3.50
C ASN A 502 29.54 -2.69 -2.49
N GLN A 503 29.98 -1.52 -2.96
CA GLN A 503 30.66 -0.53 -2.12
C GLN A 503 29.80 0.03 -0.98
N LEU A 504 28.48 0.12 -1.18
CA LEU A 504 27.56 0.76 -0.23
C LEU A 504 27.02 -0.24 0.80
N GLU A 505 26.84 -1.50 0.43
CA GLU A 505 26.40 -2.60 1.30
C GLU A 505 27.58 -3.36 1.94
N LYS A 506 28.70 -2.67 2.15
CA LYS A 506 29.88 -3.26 2.80
C LYS A 506 29.57 -3.65 4.27
N PRO A 507 30.01 -4.83 4.74
CA PRO A 507 29.80 -5.24 6.13
C PRO A 507 30.41 -4.24 7.11
N ARG A 508 29.66 -3.86 8.14
CA ARG A 508 30.18 -3.17 9.34
C ARG A 508 30.39 -4.13 10.49
N PHE A 509 29.52 -5.12 10.60
CA PHE A 509 29.61 -6.20 11.56
C PHE A 509 29.22 -7.50 10.88
N VAL A 510 29.87 -8.58 11.29
CA VAL A 510 29.52 -9.94 10.90
C VAL A 510 29.33 -10.75 12.18
N ILE A 511 28.19 -11.42 12.30
CA ILE A 511 27.90 -12.32 13.42
C ILE A 511 27.84 -13.74 12.87
N LEU A 512 28.75 -14.59 13.33
CA LEU A 512 28.81 -15.99 12.98
C LEU A 512 28.28 -16.85 14.13
N ALA A 513 27.46 -17.84 13.80
CA ALA A 513 26.92 -18.80 14.74
C ALA A 513 26.80 -20.19 14.09
N PHE A 514 26.76 -21.24 14.91
CA PHE A 514 26.62 -22.62 14.47
C PHE A 514 25.45 -23.28 15.18
N GLN A 515 24.76 -24.19 14.50
CA GLN A 515 23.74 -25.05 15.10
C GLN A 515 23.95 -26.50 14.66
N THR A 516 24.00 -27.42 15.61
CA THR A 516 24.14 -28.86 15.38
C THR A 516 22.83 -29.58 15.72
N ASN A 517 22.20 -30.21 14.73
CA ASN A 517 20.95 -30.96 14.90
C ASN A 517 19.80 -30.14 15.55
N ARG A 518 19.66 -28.84 15.25
CA ARG A 518 18.57 -28.00 15.82
C ARG A 518 17.47 -27.68 14.80
N LYS A 519 17.84 -27.41 13.55
CA LYS A 519 16.89 -27.01 12.50
C LYS A 519 15.86 -28.11 12.21
N ALA A 520 14.59 -27.78 12.42
CA ALA A 520 13.44 -28.66 12.28
C ALA A 520 13.54 -29.95 13.13
N ILE A 521 14.27 -29.89 14.25
CA ILE A 521 14.41 -31.00 15.20
C ILE A 521 13.57 -30.69 16.44
N ARG A 522 12.75 -31.67 16.85
CA ARG A 522 11.76 -31.52 17.94
C ARG A 522 12.38 -31.34 19.33
N GLU A 523 13.51 -32.01 19.57
CA GLU A 523 14.12 -32.14 20.90
C GLU A 523 15.09 -31.01 21.24
N ASN A 524 15.50 -30.23 20.23
CA ASN A 524 16.58 -29.29 20.35
C ASN A 524 16.08 -27.87 20.09
N ASP A 525 16.36 -26.97 21.02
CA ASP A 525 15.97 -25.58 20.93
C ASP A 525 16.67 -24.90 19.74
N ALA A 526 15.87 -24.40 18.78
CA ALA A 526 16.34 -23.70 17.59
C ALA A 526 16.81 -22.26 17.85
N SER A 527 16.66 -21.74 19.06
CA SER A 527 17.12 -20.40 19.48
C SER A 527 18.51 -20.41 20.12
N LEU A 528 19.13 -21.58 20.28
CA LEU A 528 20.48 -21.74 20.86
C LEU A 528 21.51 -22.06 19.79
N PHE A 529 22.77 -21.75 20.09
CA PHE A 529 23.91 -21.95 19.20
C PHE A 529 24.96 -22.85 19.85
N ASP A 530 25.77 -23.51 19.04
CA ASP A 530 26.75 -24.47 19.51
C ASP A 530 28.18 -23.93 19.31
N HIS A 531 29.07 -24.18 20.28
CA HIS A 531 30.47 -23.73 20.21
C HIS A 531 31.33 -24.52 19.22
N CYS A 532 30.88 -25.70 18.79
CA CYS A 532 31.53 -26.62 17.83
C CYS A 532 33.05 -26.82 18.04
N ASN A 533 33.53 -26.71 19.28
CA ASN A 533 34.96 -26.75 19.63
C ASN A 533 35.85 -25.84 18.75
N LEU A 534 35.36 -24.63 18.44
CA LEU A 534 36.10 -23.64 17.67
C LEU A 534 37.44 -23.30 18.32
N THR A 535 38.47 -23.17 17.48
CA THR A 535 39.83 -22.76 17.85
C THR A 535 40.19 -21.42 17.23
N ASN A 536 39.72 -21.16 16.01
CA ASN A 536 40.02 -19.91 15.31
C ASN A 536 38.89 -19.53 14.34
N VAL A 537 38.67 -18.22 14.17
CA VAL A 537 37.73 -17.66 13.20
C VAL A 537 38.38 -16.42 12.60
N LYS A 538 38.34 -16.30 11.27
CA LYS A 538 38.81 -15.14 10.51
C LYS A 538 37.80 -14.77 9.43
N LEU A 539 37.42 -13.51 9.41
CA LEU A 539 36.69 -12.89 8.33
C LEU A 539 37.67 -12.21 7.39
N PHE A 540 37.59 -12.55 6.11
CA PHE A 540 38.31 -11.92 5.02
C PHE A 540 37.35 -10.98 4.29
N LEU A 541 37.77 -9.72 4.15
CA LEU A 541 37.17 -8.72 3.27
C LEU A 541 38.21 -8.44 2.17
N ASN A 542 38.04 -9.07 1.01
CA ASN A 542 39.10 -9.19 0.00
C ASN A 542 40.40 -9.76 0.60
N SER A 543 41.47 -8.95 0.64
CA SER A 543 42.78 -9.35 1.20
C SER A 543 42.98 -8.95 2.66
N GLN A 544 42.05 -8.19 3.26
CA GLN A 544 42.10 -7.79 4.67
C GLN A 544 41.39 -8.81 5.53
N TYR A 545 41.88 -9.08 6.75
CA TYR A 545 41.29 -10.07 7.65
C TYR A 545 41.05 -9.53 9.07
N TYR A 546 39.98 -10.02 9.69
CA TYR A 546 39.50 -9.62 11.01
C TYR A 546 39.09 -10.86 11.82
N PRO A 547 39.53 -11.00 13.08
CA PRO A 547 40.61 -10.24 13.73
C PRO A 547 41.99 -10.56 13.11
N TYR A 548 42.98 -9.68 13.34
CA TYR A 548 44.34 -9.88 12.85
C TYR A 548 45.03 -11.07 13.53
N ASN A 549 44.94 -11.14 14.86
CA ASN A 549 45.50 -12.23 15.64
C ASN A 549 44.62 -13.48 15.56
N ASN A 550 45.24 -14.66 15.68
CA ASN A 550 44.49 -15.89 15.91
C ASN A 550 43.82 -15.84 17.29
N LEU A 551 42.59 -16.35 17.37
CA LEU A 551 41.83 -16.35 18.61
C LEU A 551 42.31 -17.40 19.61
N ASN A 552 42.92 -18.50 19.12
CA ASN A 552 43.46 -19.61 19.91
C ASN A 552 42.52 -20.07 21.02
N ILE A 553 41.25 -20.29 20.65
CA ILE A 553 40.17 -20.61 21.57
C ILE A 553 40.33 -22.05 22.05
N ASN A 554 40.18 -22.26 23.36
CA ASN A 554 40.06 -23.59 23.94
C ASN A 554 38.96 -23.61 25.00
N VAL A 555 37.78 -24.09 24.59
CA VAL A 555 36.59 -24.14 25.43
C VAL A 555 36.81 -25.05 26.65
N ALA A 556 37.46 -26.20 26.47
CA ALA A 556 37.73 -27.17 27.55
C ALA A 556 38.63 -26.58 28.65
N GLN A 557 39.52 -25.65 28.30
CA GLN A 557 40.40 -24.95 29.24
C GLN A 557 39.87 -23.56 29.66
N SER A 558 38.61 -23.24 29.36
CA SER A 558 38.01 -21.92 29.60
C SER A 558 38.73 -20.73 28.94
N GLN A 559 39.49 -20.99 27.87
CA GLN A 559 40.24 -20.00 27.09
C GLN A 559 39.39 -19.45 25.94
N TYR A 560 38.34 -18.70 26.26
CA TYR A 560 37.44 -18.07 25.28
C TYR A 560 37.17 -16.59 25.59
N ALA A 561 38.06 -15.95 26.37
CA ALA A 561 37.91 -14.56 26.79
C ALA A 561 37.86 -13.58 25.60
N ALA A 562 38.65 -13.83 24.54
CA ALA A 562 38.65 -13.01 23.34
C ALA A 562 37.29 -13.03 22.61
N LEU A 563 36.63 -14.18 22.53
CA LEU A 563 35.29 -14.29 21.96
C LEU A 563 34.25 -13.51 22.77
N TYR A 564 34.34 -13.59 24.09
CA TYR A 564 33.42 -12.86 24.96
C TYR A 564 33.63 -11.35 24.88
N ASP A 565 34.88 -10.88 24.76
CA ASP A 565 35.19 -9.45 24.57
C ASP A 565 34.65 -8.93 23.24
N MET A 566 34.76 -9.72 22.16
CA MET A 566 34.16 -9.41 20.86
C MET A 566 32.63 -9.27 20.95
N TYR A 567 31.96 -10.20 21.62
CA TYR A 567 30.52 -10.15 21.89
C TYR A 567 30.13 -8.92 22.74
N LEU A 568 30.87 -8.63 23.81
CA LEU A 568 30.64 -7.50 24.70
C LEU A 568 30.75 -6.16 23.96
N ASN A 569 31.77 -6.01 23.13
CA ASN A 569 32.06 -4.76 22.43
C ASN A 569 31.03 -4.43 21.33
N PHE A 570 30.16 -5.35 20.94
CA PHE A 570 29.11 -5.09 19.96
C PHE A 570 28.23 -3.89 20.34
N GLN A 571 27.73 -3.82 21.57
CA GLN A 571 26.86 -2.71 21.98
C GLN A 571 27.59 -1.36 21.95
N ARG A 572 28.89 -1.38 22.26
CA ARG A 572 29.74 -0.19 22.20
C ARG A 572 29.95 0.27 20.75
N GLY A 573 30.28 -0.66 19.86
CA GLY A 573 30.52 -0.37 18.45
C GLY A 573 29.25 -0.01 17.66
N TYR A 574 28.15 -0.70 17.92
CA TYR A 574 26.89 -0.56 17.17
C TYR A 574 25.98 0.54 17.74
N TYR A 575 25.80 0.62 19.07
CA TYR A 575 24.89 1.59 19.70
C TYR A 575 25.59 2.80 20.34
N GLY A 576 26.92 2.77 20.48
CA GLY A 576 27.64 3.80 21.22
C GLY A 576 27.33 3.82 22.72
N LYS A 577 26.85 2.70 23.28
CA LYS A 577 26.43 2.57 24.68
C LYS A 577 27.39 1.70 25.47
N THR A 578 27.34 1.80 26.81
CA THR A 578 28.12 0.94 27.70
C THR A 578 27.69 -0.52 27.55
N PRO A 579 28.63 -1.45 27.32
CA PRO A 579 28.33 -2.87 27.21
C PRO A 579 27.66 -3.46 28.44
N LYS A 580 26.44 -3.95 28.24
CA LYS A 580 25.63 -4.75 29.16
C LYS A 580 24.84 -5.78 28.34
N PRO A 581 25.52 -6.76 27.71
CA PRO A 581 24.86 -7.74 26.86
C PRO A 581 24.03 -8.71 27.69
N MET A 582 23.23 -9.53 27.00
CA MET A 582 22.30 -10.47 27.61
C MET A 582 23.03 -11.60 28.38
N PHE A 583 24.09 -12.17 27.81
CA PHE A 583 24.85 -13.25 28.43
C PHE A 583 26.04 -12.74 29.27
N ASP A 584 26.15 -13.27 30.48
CA ASP A 584 27.42 -13.22 31.23
C ASP A 584 28.40 -14.21 30.63
N LYS A 585 29.71 -14.02 30.89
CA LYS A 585 30.78 -14.88 30.35
C LYS A 585 30.56 -16.38 30.54
N ARG A 586 29.93 -16.79 31.65
CA ARG A 586 29.63 -18.21 31.91
C ARG A 586 28.53 -18.74 31.00
N LYS A 587 27.37 -18.06 30.94
CA LYS A 587 26.24 -18.47 30.08
C LYS A 587 26.52 -18.28 28.58
N PHE A 588 27.41 -17.36 28.22
CA PHE A 588 27.77 -17.10 26.82
C PHE A 588 28.30 -18.34 26.09
N ILE A 589 29.06 -19.20 26.76
CA ILE A 589 29.67 -20.36 26.08
C ILE A 589 28.66 -21.46 25.76
N ASP A 590 27.52 -21.48 26.43
CA ASP A 590 26.42 -22.40 26.19
C ASP A 590 25.68 -22.06 24.89
N SER A 591 25.78 -20.80 24.43
CA SER A 591 25.20 -20.32 23.17
C SER A 591 26.06 -19.19 22.56
N PRO A 592 27.26 -19.50 22.03
CA PRO A 592 28.21 -18.49 21.65
C PRO A 592 27.89 -17.86 20.30
N LEU A 593 28.04 -16.53 20.25
CA LEU A 593 27.98 -15.74 19.02
C LEU A 593 29.33 -15.07 18.77
N ILE A 594 29.89 -15.28 17.58
CA ILE A 594 31.17 -14.69 17.19
C ILE A 594 30.88 -13.38 16.46
N VAL A 595 31.07 -12.26 17.16
CA VAL A 595 30.80 -10.91 16.62
C VAL A 595 32.09 -10.27 16.13
N ILE A 596 32.22 -10.08 14.83
CA ILE A 596 33.40 -9.46 14.20
C ILE A 596 33.06 -8.01 13.83
N ASP A 597 33.67 -7.06 14.54
CA ASP A 597 33.60 -5.64 14.21
C ASP A 597 34.56 -5.34 13.05
N CYS A 598 33.98 -4.96 11.90
CA CYS A 598 34.71 -4.50 10.73
C CYS A 598 34.28 -3.07 10.37
N SER A 599 33.84 -2.26 11.34
CA SER A 599 33.43 -0.86 11.10
C SER A 599 34.60 0.07 10.79
N LYS A 600 35.81 -0.27 11.26
CA LYS A 600 37.04 0.49 11.05
C LYS A 600 37.89 -0.15 9.94
N GLN A 601 37.43 0.00 8.70
CA GLN A 601 38.05 -0.64 7.54
C GLN A 601 39.20 0.18 6.95
N ASN A 602 40.13 -0.51 6.31
CA ASN A 602 41.16 0.11 5.50
C ASN A 602 40.53 0.88 4.32
N GLU A 603 41.05 2.07 4.01
CA GLU A 603 40.60 2.89 2.87
C GLU A 603 40.75 2.18 1.53
N SER A 604 41.67 1.21 1.41
CA SER A 604 41.83 0.40 0.19
C SER A 604 40.56 -0.37 -0.21
N LEU A 605 39.65 -0.60 0.74
CA LEU A 605 38.36 -1.27 0.51
C LEU A 605 37.27 -0.30 0.02
N LYS A 606 37.53 1.01 -0.12
CA LYS A 606 36.53 2.01 -0.53
C LYS A 606 36.11 1.93 -2.00
N ASN A 607 37.02 1.54 -2.90
CA ASN A 607 36.84 1.73 -4.35
C ASN A 607 36.53 0.43 -5.14
N ALA A 608 36.32 -0.71 -4.48
CA ALA A 608 36.07 -1.98 -5.15
C ALA A 608 34.96 -2.79 -4.44
N PRO A 609 34.29 -3.72 -5.16
CA PRO A 609 33.47 -4.74 -4.53
C PRO A 609 34.27 -5.50 -3.46
N VAL A 610 33.58 -5.92 -2.40
CA VAL A 610 34.18 -6.60 -1.25
C VAL A 610 33.69 -8.05 -1.20
N ASP A 611 34.58 -8.98 -1.49
CA ASP A 611 34.35 -10.41 -1.26
C ASP A 611 34.41 -10.71 0.24
N VAL A 612 33.32 -11.26 0.78
CA VAL A 612 33.16 -11.59 2.19
C VAL A 612 33.35 -13.09 2.35
N ARG A 613 34.47 -13.48 2.95
CA ARG A 613 34.83 -14.89 3.14
C ARG A 613 35.13 -15.19 4.60
N LEU A 614 34.56 -16.24 5.14
CA LEU A 614 34.82 -16.72 6.49
C LEU A 614 35.71 -17.95 6.45
N GLU A 615 36.73 -17.98 7.30
CA GLU A 615 37.54 -19.16 7.59
C GLU A 615 37.40 -19.49 9.07
N PHE A 616 37.09 -20.74 9.38
CA PHE A 616 36.97 -21.19 10.76
C PHE A 616 37.54 -22.59 10.94
N GLU A 617 38.14 -22.78 12.12
CA GLU A 617 38.89 -23.96 12.50
C GLU A 617 38.41 -24.46 13.87
N SER A 618 38.34 -25.76 14.05
CA SER A 618 37.92 -26.44 15.28
C SER A 618 38.94 -27.51 15.69
N SER A 619 39.01 -27.83 16.98
CA SER A 619 39.94 -28.85 17.51
C SER A 619 39.48 -30.27 17.22
N ALA A 620 38.19 -30.45 16.93
CA ALA A 620 37.57 -31.70 16.51
C ALA A 620 36.72 -31.46 15.26
N ASN A 621 36.40 -32.51 14.50
CA ASN A 621 35.53 -32.36 13.34
C ASN A 621 34.20 -31.72 13.72
N PHE A 622 33.70 -30.81 12.87
CA PHE A 622 32.34 -30.30 13.03
C PHE A 622 31.36 -31.48 13.08
N PRO A 623 30.47 -31.55 14.09
CA PRO A 623 29.53 -32.65 14.19
C PRO A 623 28.65 -32.78 12.93
N ALA A 624 28.18 -33.99 12.64
CA ALA A 624 27.23 -34.19 11.55
C ALA A 624 25.96 -33.33 11.75
N ASN A 625 25.36 -32.88 10.65
CA ASN A 625 24.20 -31.98 10.62
C ASN A 625 24.44 -30.63 11.35
N THR A 626 25.65 -30.10 11.25
CA THR A 626 25.94 -28.73 11.68
C THR A 626 25.69 -27.75 10.55
N SER A 627 24.89 -26.72 10.80
CA SER A 627 24.68 -25.57 9.92
C SER A 627 25.46 -24.37 10.45
N ALA A 628 26.01 -23.55 9.56
CA ALA A 628 26.60 -22.26 9.93
C ALA A 628 25.72 -21.11 9.46
N TYR A 629 25.60 -20.09 10.29
CA TYR A 629 24.82 -18.88 10.02
C TYR A 629 25.72 -17.66 10.08
N CYS A 630 25.65 -16.81 9.06
CA CYS A 630 26.39 -15.56 8.97
C CYS A 630 25.40 -14.41 8.80
N LEU A 631 25.28 -13.57 9.83
CA LEU A 631 24.48 -12.35 9.79
C LEU A 631 25.39 -11.16 9.49
N ILE A 632 25.19 -10.54 8.34
CA ILE A 632 25.92 -9.35 7.90
C ILE A 632 25.07 -8.12 8.21
N LEU A 633 25.66 -7.16 8.93
CA LEU A 633 25.06 -5.86 9.19
C LEU A 633 25.80 -4.82 8.34
N HIS A 634 25.11 -4.16 7.41
CA HIS A 634 25.69 -3.17 6.50
C HIS A 634 24.80 -1.94 6.37
N ASP A 635 25.40 -0.81 5.99
CA ASP A 635 24.63 0.41 5.73
C ASP A 635 23.80 0.24 4.45
N ARG A 636 22.64 0.90 4.42
CA ARG A 636 21.77 1.01 3.25
C ARG A 636 21.17 2.41 3.19
N ILE A 637 21.09 2.97 1.99
CA ILE A 637 20.45 4.27 1.76
C ILE A 637 19.33 4.11 0.73
N VAL A 638 18.13 4.46 1.16
CA VAL A 638 16.96 4.52 0.28
C VAL A 638 16.46 5.95 0.26
N GLU A 639 16.29 6.51 -0.93
CA GLU A 639 15.72 7.84 -1.10
C GLU A 639 14.25 7.71 -1.52
N TYR A 640 13.37 8.51 -0.92
CA TYR A 640 12.00 8.61 -1.38
C TYR A 640 11.58 10.06 -1.57
N ASN A 641 10.66 10.29 -2.49
CA ASN A 641 10.09 11.61 -2.75
C ASN A 641 8.61 11.59 -2.36
N ALA A 642 8.26 12.37 -1.35
CA ALA A 642 6.89 12.41 -0.79
C ALA A 642 5.87 13.12 -1.70
N VAL A 643 6.30 13.78 -2.78
CA VAL A 643 5.41 14.47 -3.73
C VAL A 643 5.09 13.58 -4.93
N SER A 644 6.12 12.99 -5.53
CA SER A 644 5.97 12.07 -6.68
C SER A 644 5.62 10.64 -6.28
N GLY A 645 5.93 10.24 -5.03
CA GLY A 645 5.80 8.86 -4.57
C GLY A 645 6.96 7.95 -5.02
N ASP A 646 7.96 8.49 -5.70
CA ASP A 646 9.11 7.71 -6.16
C ASP A 646 9.95 7.21 -4.98
N VAL A 647 10.40 5.95 -5.07
CA VAL A 647 11.37 5.35 -4.17
C VAL A 647 12.55 4.85 -4.98
N LYS A 648 13.76 5.28 -4.62
CA LYS A 648 15.01 4.91 -5.27
C LYS A 648 15.96 4.30 -4.24
N LYS A 649 16.40 3.08 -4.49
CA LYS A 649 17.53 2.50 -3.76
C LYS A 649 18.80 3.13 -4.29
N LEU A 650 19.54 3.83 -3.44
CA LEU A 650 20.80 4.46 -3.85
C LEU A 650 22.00 3.48 -3.81
N VAL A 651 21.69 2.18 -3.63
CA VAL A 651 22.59 1.07 -3.27
C VAL A 651 23.08 1.21 -1.83
#